data_AF-A0A1G5HHN0-F1
#
_entry.id   AF-A0A1G5HHN0-F1
#
_cell.length_a   1.000
_cell.length_b   1.000
_cell.length_c   1.000
_cell.angle_alpha   90.00
_cell.angle_beta   90.00
_cell.angle_gamma   90.00
#
_symmetry.space_group_name_H-M   'P 1'
#
loop_
_entity.id
_entity.type
_entity.pdbx_description
1 polymer ?
#
loop_
_entity_poly.entity_id
_entity_poly.type
_entity_poly.pdbx_seq_one_letter_code
_entity_poly.pdbx_strand_id
1 'polypeptide(L)'
;MTHPPALTRARFRVRAAATAVALALIAAGSAATAPAATAATHVQDTFSRTVAEGWGTSTSGDAWTASSPRSTSVRDGAAAITLTPGTSAEQAIRSTSLTDAVLGATVWPEKPTTTGNGSTVSLALRSDGKFSYQARVGFGKTGVNLWISRFDGGSGREAVLRSVKPISSLAAGTRVNVEFSVTGSSPVQLRARIWTQGSTKPAWQAVYDDTSAQRISRAGYPAIASYLSGSSPSSTVRLDDVGVSDPASTSPAPTPTPPSSSDKAVGSAPVGTTTYPVPARAIFVAPKGTQTGSGTAGDPYGSAAYAVSKAPSGSTIVLRGGTYREYVYVGYNKALTIQAYPGEAVWFDGSSPVTGWVKSGNVWVKAGWTHKFDHTVSFTAGKDETRRFVDGANPLAGYPDQVWINDKRLTQVSSASAVTAGTFYVDEGGKRLLVGSDPTGKRVEASTLTRAFKIQGKHTTLRGFGVERYATTLSMMGTVTAEVDDITLENMVVRDNATVGVFAWNDFKKFHRVTLQDNGLLGLGVNKVANLALTDSIIRGNNTQSFKPAPVSGGVKITDSNDVRIDGNIVDDNDSAGVWFDINSRDVEVTSNTVADNKTAGVQLELSQQAIVADNVFSRNGADIHVMNSGDVRIWNNTIDAGGRAILFWQDERRQTNTALKSVAPWVLDDVVVRNNVISFSTGSGSCPVLAQDTERRLAGAGVGAWMENNLYYRRDSSTPANLACWANGSSGTKSLKTLSEVAAFTGNDKSSALWTGSPILTSSLGLRSDVLASPRASLGGLPSDIASALGVAAGTKRAGAFTAPLDR
;
A
#
# COMPACT_ATOMS: atom_id res chain seq x y z
N MET A 1 0.85 -35.73 60.97
CA MET A 1 -0.50 -35.20 61.26
C MET A 1 -0.95 -34.45 60.02
N THR A 2 -2.06 -34.68 59.33
CA THR A 2 -3.14 -35.69 59.30
C THR A 2 -3.90 -35.35 58.00
N HIS A 3 -4.09 -36.30 57.07
CA HIS A 3 -4.99 -36.17 55.90
C HIS A 3 -6.49 -36.25 56.33
N PRO A 4 -7.48 -36.33 55.40
CA PRO A 4 -8.19 -35.34 54.57
C PRO A 4 -9.71 -35.31 54.94
N PRO A 5 -10.71 -34.86 54.12
CA PRO A 5 -11.23 -35.69 53.01
C PRO A 5 -11.86 -34.96 51.79
N ALA A 6 -12.04 -35.74 50.72
CA ALA A 6 -12.92 -35.52 49.56
C ALA A 6 -14.35 -36.03 49.83
N LEU A 7 -15.34 -35.72 48.95
CA LEU A 7 -16.55 -36.51 48.53
C LEU A 7 -17.57 -35.55 47.85
N THR A 8 -17.82 -35.63 46.53
CA THR A 8 -18.77 -36.45 45.72
C THR A 8 -20.16 -35.85 45.41
N ARG A 9 -20.43 -35.78 44.09
CA ARG A 9 -21.65 -36.01 43.29
C ARG A 9 -23.05 -35.88 43.93
N ALA A 10 -23.94 -35.16 43.24
CA ALA A 10 -25.31 -35.62 42.99
C ALA A 10 -25.87 -35.11 41.65
N ARG A 11 -26.54 -36.01 40.91
CA ARG A 11 -27.32 -35.77 39.69
C ARG A 11 -28.77 -35.48 40.08
N PHE A 12 -29.48 -34.65 39.32
CA PHE A 12 -30.93 -34.76 39.13
C PHE A 12 -31.30 -34.56 37.66
N ARG A 13 -32.22 -35.39 37.18
CA ARG A 13 -32.80 -35.40 35.82
C ARG A 13 -34.24 -34.84 35.87
N VAL A 14 -34.71 -34.44 34.67
CA VAL A 14 -36.07 -34.55 34.10
C VAL A 14 -36.91 -33.26 33.94
N ARG A 15 -37.00 -32.85 32.65
CA ARG A 15 -38.14 -32.42 31.80
C ARG A 15 -39.24 -31.51 32.39
N ALA A 16 -39.56 -30.42 31.69
CA ALA A 16 -40.84 -30.23 30.98
C ALA A 16 -40.81 -28.96 30.10
N ALA A 17 -41.54 -29.03 28.99
CA ALA A 17 -41.62 -28.03 27.94
C ALA A 17 -42.42 -26.78 28.35
N ALA A 18 -42.03 -25.63 27.81
CA ALA A 18 -42.92 -24.47 27.66
C ALA A 18 -42.68 -23.87 26.28
N THR A 19 -43.58 -24.19 25.36
CA THR A 19 -43.72 -23.62 24.03
C THR A 19 -44.18 -22.16 24.18
N ALA A 20 -43.35 -21.20 23.82
CA ALA A 20 -43.77 -19.81 23.61
C ALA A 20 -43.44 -19.42 22.17
N VAL A 21 -44.49 -19.44 21.35
CA VAL A 21 -44.51 -18.92 19.98
C VAL A 21 -44.34 -17.40 20.06
N ALA A 22 -43.19 -16.88 19.62
CA ALA A 22 -43.03 -15.47 19.32
C ALA A 22 -42.95 -15.32 17.80
N LEU A 23 -44.04 -14.84 17.21
CA LEU A 23 -44.13 -14.38 15.82
C LEU A 23 -43.10 -13.26 15.61
N ALA A 24 -42.03 -13.54 14.88
CA ALA A 24 -41.18 -12.51 14.31
C ALA A 24 -41.84 -12.01 13.01
N LEU A 25 -42.49 -10.84 13.08
CA LEU A 25 -42.84 -10.07 11.89
C LEU A 25 -41.55 -9.64 11.20
N ILE A 26 -41.21 -10.34 10.11
CA ILE A 26 -40.20 -9.88 9.15
C ILE A 26 -40.88 -8.75 8.34
N ALA A 27 -40.71 -7.51 8.81
CA ALA A 27 -40.92 -6.36 7.97
C ALA A 27 -39.75 -6.31 6.98
N ALA A 28 -39.97 -6.84 5.78
CA ALA A 28 -39.09 -6.62 4.64
C ALA A 28 -39.18 -5.14 4.25
N GLY A 29 -38.39 -4.29 4.92
CA GLY A 29 -38.15 -2.93 4.51
C GLY A 29 -37.30 -2.96 3.25
N SER A 30 -37.92 -2.71 2.10
CA SER A 30 -37.22 -2.42 0.84
C SER A 30 -36.36 -1.18 1.09
N ALA A 31 -35.05 -1.37 1.27
CA ALA A 31 -34.11 -0.27 1.30
C ALA A 31 -34.11 0.36 -0.11
N ALA A 32 -34.77 1.50 -0.25
CA ALA A 32 -34.66 2.32 -1.44
C ALA A 32 -33.19 2.75 -1.57
N THR A 33 -32.51 2.25 -2.60
CA THR A 33 -31.18 2.68 -3.00
C THR A 33 -31.23 4.18 -3.28
N ALA A 34 -30.52 4.97 -2.46
CA ALA A 34 -30.26 6.36 -2.81
C ALA A 34 -29.48 6.39 -4.15
N PRO A 35 -29.88 7.23 -5.11
CA PRO A 35 -29.16 7.33 -6.37
C PRO A 35 -27.72 7.80 -6.12
N ALA A 36 -26.76 7.21 -6.84
CA ALA A 36 -25.36 7.60 -6.80
C ALA A 36 -25.23 9.11 -6.97
N ALA A 37 -24.38 9.75 -6.17
CA ALA A 37 -24.07 11.16 -6.33
C ALA A 37 -23.54 11.40 -7.75
N THR A 38 -24.35 12.05 -8.59
CA THR A 38 -23.97 12.46 -9.94
C THR A 38 -22.78 13.41 -9.85
N ALA A 39 -21.69 13.10 -10.57
CA ALA A 39 -20.55 14.01 -10.71
C ALA A 39 -21.04 15.41 -11.09
N ALA A 40 -20.56 16.45 -10.41
CA ALA A 40 -21.04 17.80 -10.70
C ALA A 40 -20.63 18.17 -12.13
N THR A 41 -21.62 18.52 -12.95
CA THR A 41 -21.38 19.10 -14.28
C THR A 41 -21.11 20.58 -14.10
N HIS A 42 -19.91 21.01 -14.49
CA HIS A 42 -19.49 22.42 -14.44
C HIS A 42 -19.88 23.17 -15.71
N VAL A 43 -19.79 22.52 -16.86
CA VAL A 43 -20.15 23.08 -18.17
C VAL A 43 -20.90 22.04 -18.97
N GLN A 44 -21.97 22.45 -19.65
CA GLN A 44 -22.64 21.65 -20.68
C GLN A 44 -22.96 22.54 -21.88
N ASP A 45 -22.64 22.06 -23.08
CA ASP A 45 -23.00 22.71 -24.33
C ASP A 45 -23.49 21.70 -25.37
N THR A 46 -24.77 21.79 -25.69
CA THR A 46 -25.45 20.96 -26.69
C THR A 46 -25.52 21.63 -28.06
N PHE A 47 -24.94 22.83 -28.20
CA PHE A 47 -24.86 23.58 -29.46
C PHE A 47 -26.17 23.71 -30.26
N SER A 48 -27.32 23.73 -29.58
CA SER A 48 -28.65 23.83 -30.19
C SER A 48 -28.98 25.23 -30.74
N ARG A 49 -28.10 26.20 -30.49
CA ARG A 49 -28.20 27.59 -30.95
C ARG A 49 -27.57 27.79 -32.34
N THR A 50 -27.80 28.97 -32.92
CA THR A 50 -27.11 29.43 -34.13
C THR A 50 -26.30 30.68 -33.82
N VAL A 51 -25.00 30.67 -34.15
CA VAL A 51 -24.06 31.77 -33.93
C VAL A 51 -23.15 31.90 -35.17
N ALA A 52 -23.12 33.09 -35.78
CA ALA A 52 -22.40 33.31 -37.04
C ALA A 52 -20.87 33.35 -36.87
N GLU A 53 -20.36 33.89 -35.76
CA GLU A 53 -18.94 33.96 -35.43
C GLU A 53 -18.72 33.60 -33.95
N GLY A 54 -17.79 32.70 -33.67
CA GLY A 54 -17.57 32.16 -32.33
C GLY A 54 -18.57 31.07 -31.95
N TRP A 55 -18.48 30.60 -30.71
CA TRP A 55 -19.49 29.71 -30.15
C TRP A 55 -20.51 30.43 -29.27
N GLY A 56 -20.25 31.65 -28.80
CA GLY A 56 -21.17 32.36 -27.91
C GLY A 56 -21.25 31.70 -26.53
N THR A 57 -22.44 31.70 -25.90
CA THR A 57 -22.64 31.16 -24.54
C THR A 57 -23.10 29.71 -24.60
N SER A 58 -22.48 28.84 -23.79
CA SER A 58 -22.85 27.44 -23.61
C SER A 58 -24.26 27.27 -23.04
N THR A 59 -24.83 26.07 -23.16
CA THR A 59 -26.14 25.74 -22.59
C THR A 59 -26.18 25.91 -21.06
N SER A 60 -25.05 25.70 -20.35
CA SER A 60 -24.92 25.93 -18.91
C SER A 60 -24.70 27.40 -18.51
N GLY A 61 -24.51 28.31 -19.47
CA GLY A 61 -24.38 29.75 -19.21
C GLY A 61 -22.95 30.31 -19.28
N ASP A 62 -21.94 29.47 -19.46
CA ASP A 62 -20.55 29.89 -19.59
C ASP A 62 -20.21 30.43 -20.99
N ALA A 63 -19.47 31.53 -21.07
CA ALA A 63 -19.10 32.14 -22.34
C ALA A 63 -17.86 31.48 -22.96
N TRP A 64 -17.96 31.07 -24.24
CA TRP A 64 -16.81 30.65 -25.03
C TRP A 64 -16.03 31.86 -25.55
N THR A 65 -14.72 31.85 -25.29
CA THR A 65 -13.78 32.86 -25.81
C THR A 65 -13.00 32.27 -26.98
N ALA A 66 -13.18 32.85 -28.17
CA ALA A 66 -12.55 32.37 -29.41
C ALA A 66 -11.22 33.09 -29.69
N SER A 67 -10.17 32.33 -30.05
CA SER A 67 -8.93 32.93 -30.59
C SER A 67 -9.07 33.37 -32.06
N SER A 68 -10.05 32.82 -32.79
CA SER A 68 -10.36 33.17 -34.17
C SER A 68 -11.88 33.08 -34.41
N PRO A 69 -12.66 34.08 -33.98
CA PRO A 69 -14.13 34.03 -34.05
C PRO A 69 -14.66 33.70 -35.46
N ARG A 70 -14.07 34.28 -36.51
CA ARG A 70 -14.50 34.06 -37.92
C ARG A 70 -14.31 32.65 -38.46
N SER A 71 -13.44 31.84 -37.87
CA SER A 71 -13.24 30.44 -38.27
C SER A 71 -14.13 29.47 -37.49
N THR A 72 -14.97 29.99 -36.60
CA THR A 72 -15.83 29.19 -35.73
C THR A 72 -17.27 29.68 -35.77
N SER A 73 -18.23 28.78 -35.73
CA SER A 73 -19.66 29.10 -35.70
C SER A 73 -20.43 28.00 -34.98
N VAL A 74 -21.71 28.25 -34.68
CA VAL A 74 -22.67 27.21 -34.33
C VAL A 74 -23.79 27.26 -35.35
N ARG A 75 -24.07 26.12 -36.00
CA ARG A 75 -25.12 25.97 -37.01
C ARG A 75 -25.55 24.53 -37.05
N ASP A 76 -26.74 24.22 -37.56
CA ASP A 76 -27.19 22.84 -37.80
C ASP A 76 -27.04 21.93 -36.56
N GLY A 77 -27.29 22.48 -35.37
CA GLY A 77 -27.23 21.77 -34.08
C GLY A 77 -25.83 21.33 -33.61
N ALA A 78 -24.75 21.93 -34.13
CA ALA A 78 -23.39 21.62 -33.69
C ALA A 78 -22.43 22.81 -33.92
N ALA A 79 -21.35 22.84 -33.17
CA ALA A 79 -20.23 23.75 -33.41
C ALA A 79 -19.49 23.38 -34.71
N ALA A 80 -19.04 24.37 -35.47
CA ALA A 80 -18.13 24.22 -36.60
C ALA A 80 -16.82 24.97 -36.34
N ILE A 81 -15.71 24.35 -36.74
CA ILE A 81 -14.41 24.99 -36.88
C ILE A 81 -13.93 24.76 -38.31
N THR A 82 -13.93 25.81 -39.13
CA THR A 82 -13.52 25.77 -40.53
C THR A 82 -12.15 26.40 -40.68
N LEU A 83 -11.16 25.59 -41.06
CA LEU A 83 -9.76 26.00 -41.13
C LEU A 83 -9.24 25.90 -42.56
N THR A 84 -8.34 26.82 -42.91
CA THR A 84 -7.52 26.75 -44.12
C THR A 84 -6.18 26.05 -43.82
N PRO A 85 -5.45 25.55 -44.83
CA PRO A 85 -4.25 24.74 -44.60
C PRO A 85 -3.24 25.45 -43.68
N GLY A 86 -2.80 24.77 -42.61
CA GLY A 86 -1.78 25.27 -41.69
C GLY A 86 -2.28 26.19 -40.59
N THR A 87 -3.59 26.41 -40.48
CA THR A 87 -4.18 27.31 -39.46
C THR A 87 -4.74 26.54 -38.26
N SER A 88 -5.00 27.28 -37.17
CA SER A 88 -5.61 26.75 -35.95
C SER A 88 -6.65 27.71 -35.39
N ALA A 89 -7.56 27.19 -34.57
CA ALA A 89 -8.51 27.98 -33.79
C ALA A 89 -8.70 27.33 -32.41
N GLU A 90 -8.99 28.14 -31.40
CA GLU A 90 -9.24 27.72 -30.02
C GLU A 90 -10.51 28.39 -29.49
N GLN A 91 -11.26 27.65 -28.67
CA GLN A 91 -12.41 28.10 -27.89
C GLN A 91 -12.19 27.71 -26.43
N ALA A 92 -12.24 28.66 -25.51
CA ALA A 92 -11.95 28.44 -24.09
C ALA A 92 -13.05 28.98 -23.18
N ILE A 93 -13.35 28.27 -22.08
CA ILE A 93 -14.25 28.76 -21.03
C ILE A 93 -13.39 29.24 -19.86
N ARG A 94 -13.07 30.54 -19.87
CA ARG A 94 -12.13 31.14 -18.91
C ARG A 94 -12.76 31.41 -17.53
N SER A 95 -14.09 31.33 -17.41
CA SER A 95 -14.82 31.44 -16.14
C SER A 95 -14.64 30.22 -15.24
N THR A 96 -14.30 29.07 -15.80
CA THR A 96 -14.11 27.81 -15.08
C THR A 96 -12.62 27.53 -14.89
N SER A 97 -12.19 27.28 -13.66
CA SER A 97 -10.81 26.91 -13.35
C SER A 97 -10.80 25.69 -12.44
N LEU A 98 -10.28 24.56 -12.94
CA LEU A 98 -10.35 23.26 -12.27
C LEU A 98 -8.96 22.63 -12.20
N THR A 99 -8.67 22.00 -11.07
CA THR A 99 -7.55 21.05 -10.97
C THR A 99 -7.96 19.70 -11.53
N ASP A 100 -9.10 19.16 -11.11
CA ASP A 100 -9.55 17.83 -11.52
C ASP A 100 -10.81 17.93 -12.37
N ALA A 101 -10.80 17.33 -13.55
CA ALA A 101 -11.92 17.44 -14.48
C ALA A 101 -11.92 16.30 -15.51
N VAL A 102 -13.11 16.00 -16.02
CA VAL A 102 -13.32 15.26 -17.26
C VAL A 102 -13.94 16.21 -18.29
N LEU A 103 -13.28 16.37 -19.43
CA LEU A 103 -13.79 17.07 -20.61
C LEU A 103 -14.18 16.03 -21.66
N GLY A 104 -15.44 16.05 -22.09
CA GLY A 104 -15.98 15.20 -23.13
C GLY A 104 -16.52 16.01 -24.31
N ALA A 105 -16.49 15.41 -25.51
CA ALA A 105 -17.11 15.97 -26.70
C ALA A 105 -17.42 14.88 -27.75
N THR A 106 -18.45 15.09 -28.55
CA THR A 106 -18.68 14.36 -29.81
C THR A 106 -18.01 15.14 -30.94
N VAL A 107 -17.14 14.52 -31.74
CA VAL A 107 -16.35 15.21 -32.77
C VAL A 107 -16.35 14.45 -34.09
N TRP A 108 -16.37 15.15 -35.22
CA TRP A 108 -16.24 14.55 -36.57
C TRP A 108 -15.87 15.58 -37.64
N PRO A 109 -15.10 15.21 -38.68
CA PRO A 109 -14.91 16.06 -39.84
C PRO A 109 -16.16 16.00 -40.76
N GLU A 110 -16.56 17.12 -41.38
CA GLU A 110 -17.67 17.13 -42.35
C GLU A 110 -17.35 16.28 -43.59
N LYS A 111 -16.05 16.20 -43.96
CA LYS A 111 -15.55 15.41 -45.08
C LYS A 111 -14.40 14.52 -44.63
N PRO A 112 -14.31 13.27 -45.11
CA PRO A 112 -13.19 12.40 -44.78
C PRO A 112 -11.87 12.98 -45.30
N THR A 113 -10.79 12.78 -44.54
CA THR A 113 -9.45 13.17 -44.96
C THR A 113 -8.98 12.25 -46.08
N THR A 114 -8.92 12.75 -47.31
CA THR A 114 -8.40 12.02 -48.49
C THR A 114 -6.99 12.47 -48.89
N THR A 115 -6.61 13.71 -48.54
CA THR A 115 -5.32 14.34 -48.86
C THR A 115 -4.71 14.96 -47.61
N GLY A 116 -3.39 14.84 -47.44
CA GLY A 116 -2.67 15.38 -46.28
C GLY A 116 -2.84 14.57 -44.98
N ASN A 117 -2.57 15.23 -43.85
CA ASN A 117 -2.67 14.65 -42.51
C ASN A 117 -4.00 14.97 -41.79
N GLY A 118 -4.88 15.75 -42.41
CA GLY A 118 -6.19 16.11 -41.89
C GLY A 118 -6.16 17.07 -40.70
N SER A 119 -7.28 17.11 -39.99
CA SER A 119 -7.49 17.96 -38.82
C SER A 119 -7.16 17.22 -37.52
N THR A 120 -6.64 17.95 -36.54
CA THR A 120 -6.47 17.50 -35.16
C THR A 120 -7.33 18.33 -34.24
N VAL A 121 -8.22 17.71 -33.47
CA VAL A 121 -8.97 18.36 -32.39
C VAL A 121 -8.29 18.07 -31.05
N SER A 122 -8.13 19.07 -30.21
CA SER A 122 -7.51 18.99 -28.90
C SER A 122 -8.52 19.34 -27.82
N LEU A 123 -8.80 18.41 -26.91
CA LEU A 123 -9.53 18.66 -25.66
C LEU A 123 -8.48 19.01 -24.60
N ALA A 124 -8.45 20.26 -24.15
CA ALA A 124 -7.45 20.78 -23.24
C ALA A 124 -8.03 21.00 -21.84
N LEU A 125 -7.27 20.57 -20.82
CA LEU A 125 -7.55 20.80 -19.41
C LEU A 125 -6.31 21.40 -18.72
N ARG A 126 -6.53 22.11 -17.62
CA ARG A 126 -5.52 22.94 -16.93
C ARG A 126 -4.83 23.93 -17.88
N SER A 127 -5.60 24.49 -18.82
CA SER A 127 -5.07 25.49 -19.74
C SER A 127 -4.91 26.84 -19.04
N ASP A 128 -3.82 27.55 -19.34
CA ASP A 128 -3.67 28.97 -19.03
C ASP A 128 -3.36 29.82 -20.27
N GLY A 129 -3.37 29.21 -21.46
CA GLY A 129 -3.06 29.85 -22.74
C GLY A 129 -1.59 29.75 -23.13
N LYS A 130 -0.72 29.28 -22.22
CA LYS A 130 0.67 28.93 -22.51
C LYS A 130 0.96 27.46 -22.24
N PHE A 131 0.37 26.93 -21.17
CA PHE A 131 0.51 25.56 -20.71
C PHE A 131 -0.86 24.88 -20.76
N SER A 132 -0.87 23.60 -21.13
CA SER A 132 -2.07 22.76 -21.04
C SER A 132 -1.71 21.28 -21.12
N TYR A 133 -2.57 20.43 -20.57
CA TYR A 133 -2.64 19.04 -21.00
C TYR A 133 -3.72 18.88 -22.05
N GLN A 134 -3.48 18.02 -23.04
CA GLN A 134 -4.40 17.82 -24.16
C GLN A 134 -4.61 16.34 -24.46
N ALA A 135 -5.85 15.92 -24.65
CA ALA A 135 -6.16 14.75 -25.48
C ALA A 135 -6.39 15.22 -26.92
N ARG A 136 -5.66 14.64 -27.85
CA ARG A 136 -5.65 15.05 -29.25
C ARG A 136 -6.18 13.93 -30.14
N VAL A 137 -7.12 14.29 -30.99
CA VAL A 137 -7.84 13.42 -31.91
C VAL A 137 -7.46 13.81 -33.34
N GLY A 138 -6.62 13.00 -33.97
CA GLY A 138 -6.15 13.23 -35.34
C GLY A 138 -6.98 12.45 -36.35
N PHE A 139 -7.72 13.15 -37.21
CA PHE A 139 -8.52 12.58 -38.30
C PHE A 139 -7.68 12.36 -39.55
N GLY A 140 -6.95 11.25 -39.58
CA GLY A 140 -6.09 10.88 -40.70
C GLY A 140 -6.80 10.07 -41.79
N LYS A 141 -6.07 9.80 -42.88
CA LYS A 141 -6.56 8.99 -44.02
C LYS A 141 -6.92 7.55 -43.65
N THR A 142 -6.28 6.99 -42.62
CA THR A 142 -6.39 5.58 -42.22
C THR A 142 -6.96 5.44 -40.81
N GLY A 143 -7.97 6.25 -40.48
CA GLY A 143 -8.63 6.23 -39.19
C GLY A 143 -8.18 7.34 -38.24
N VAL A 144 -8.40 7.14 -36.95
CA VAL A 144 -8.26 8.18 -35.91
C VAL A 144 -7.14 7.82 -34.95
N ASN A 145 -6.20 8.74 -34.79
CA ASN A 145 -5.17 8.67 -33.75
C ASN A 145 -5.65 9.42 -32.50
N LEU A 146 -5.35 8.88 -31.32
CA LEU A 146 -5.58 9.52 -30.03
C LEU A 146 -4.24 9.62 -29.30
N TRP A 147 -3.84 10.82 -28.90
CA TRP A 147 -2.65 10.99 -28.07
C TRP A 147 -2.86 12.00 -26.96
N ILE A 148 -2.18 11.77 -25.85
CA ILE A 148 -2.07 12.70 -24.72
C ILE A 148 -0.78 13.48 -24.93
N SER A 149 -0.85 14.81 -24.83
CA SER A 149 0.32 15.67 -24.84
C SER A 149 0.24 16.78 -23.79
N ARG A 150 1.40 17.36 -23.49
CA ARG A 150 1.55 18.55 -22.66
C ARG A 150 2.18 19.67 -23.47
N PHE A 151 1.67 20.88 -23.33
CA PHE A 151 2.28 22.08 -23.87
C PHE A 151 3.06 22.82 -22.79
N ASP A 152 4.35 23.06 -23.06
CA ASP A 152 5.31 23.65 -22.11
C ASP A 152 5.68 25.12 -22.45
N GLY A 153 4.67 25.94 -22.75
CA GLY A 153 4.84 27.37 -23.02
C GLY A 153 5.20 27.70 -24.47
N GLY A 154 4.21 28.21 -25.24
CA GLY A 154 4.37 28.75 -26.60
C GLY A 154 4.35 27.71 -27.73
N SER A 155 4.03 28.15 -28.96
CA SER A 155 3.88 27.27 -30.14
C SER A 155 5.18 26.51 -30.45
N GLY A 156 5.13 25.18 -30.41
CA GLY A 156 6.24 24.28 -30.79
C GLY A 156 6.83 23.44 -29.64
N ARG A 157 6.36 23.61 -28.40
CA ARG A 157 6.80 22.80 -27.24
C ARG A 157 5.74 21.79 -26.80
N GLU A 158 5.30 20.96 -27.75
CA GLU A 158 4.46 19.82 -27.44
C GLU A 158 5.34 18.64 -26.99
N ALA A 159 5.09 18.13 -25.79
CA ALA A 159 5.58 16.84 -25.34
C ALA A 159 4.47 15.81 -25.54
N VAL A 160 4.64 14.89 -26.50
CA VAL A 160 3.73 13.74 -26.64
C VAL A 160 4.02 12.73 -25.55
N LEU A 161 3.04 12.49 -24.68
CA LEU A 161 3.17 11.67 -23.48
C LEU A 161 2.73 10.23 -23.72
N ARG A 162 1.63 10.05 -24.47
CA ARG A 162 1.11 8.74 -24.86
C ARG A 162 0.38 8.82 -26.18
N SER A 163 0.57 7.87 -27.09
CA SER A 163 -0.16 7.80 -28.36
C SER A 163 -0.71 6.40 -28.61
N VAL A 164 -1.93 6.32 -29.13
CA VAL A 164 -2.63 5.09 -29.52
C VAL A 164 -3.44 5.35 -30.80
N LYS A 165 -3.74 4.28 -31.55
CA LYS A 165 -4.60 4.34 -32.74
C LYS A 165 -5.84 3.45 -32.58
N PRO A 166 -6.86 3.93 -31.85
CA PRO A 166 -7.98 3.10 -31.43
C PRO A 166 -8.99 2.82 -32.55
N ILE A 167 -9.03 3.64 -33.60
CA ILE A 167 -9.93 3.48 -34.74
C ILE A 167 -9.09 3.35 -36.01
N SER A 168 -9.08 2.16 -36.61
CA SER A 168 -8.27 1.81 -37.79
C SER A 168 -8.85 2.31 -39.12
N SER A 169 -10.13 2.68 -39.14
CA SER A 169 -10.81 3.32 -40.26
C SER A 169 -12.04 4.09 -39.77
N LEU A 170 -12.39 5.19 -40.43
CA LEU A 170 -13.56 6.01 -40.07
C LEU A 170 -14.40 6.23 -41.33
N ALA A 171 -15.61 5.67 -41.38
CA ALA A 171 -16.52 5.90 -42.49
C ALA A 171 -17.00 7.36 -42.49
N ALA A 172 -17.29 7.90 -43.68
CA ALA A 172 -17.80 9.26 -43.80
C ALA A 172 -19.07 9.47 -42.97
N GLY A 173 -19.18 10.61 -42.28
CA GLY A 173 -20.31 10.93 -41.41
C GLY A 173 -20.29 10.23 -40.03
N THR A 174 -19.31 9.37 -39.75
CA THR A 174 -19.18 8.72 -38.44
C THR A 174 -18.76 9.74 -37.38
N ARG A 175 -19.57 9.88 -36.33
CA ARG A 175 -19.22 10.66 -35.15
C ARG A 175 -18.42 9.84 -34.16
N VAL A 176 -17.47 10.47 -33.48
CA VAL A 176 -16.71 9.82 -32.40
C VAL A 176 -16.83 10.62 -31.11
N ASN A 177 -17.12 9.92 -30.02
CA ASN A 177 -17.10 10.49 -28.69
C ASN A 177 -15.67 10.42 -28.17
N VAL A 178 -15.17 11.51 -27.59
CA VAL A 178 -13.86 11.57 -26.94
C VAL A 178 -14.03 12.08 -25.52
N GLU A 179 -13.28 11.50 -24.59
CA GLU A 179 -13.16 12.00 -23.21
C GLU A 179 -11.70 12.14 -22.81
N PHE A 180 -11.43 13.18 -22.03
CA PHE A 180 -10.14 13.47 -21.44
C PHE A 180 -10.30 13.77 -19.95
N SER A 181 -9.63 12.99 -19.11
CA SER A 181 -9.58 13.15 -17.66
C SER A 181 -8.21 13.64 -17.24
N VAL A 182 -8.18 14.67 -16.40
CA VAL A 182 -6.99 15.13 -15.68
C VAL A 182 -7.32 15.13 -14.19
N THR A 183 -6.57 14.37 -13.40
CA THR A 183 -6.78 14.24 -11.94
C THR A 183 -5.46 14.25 -11.17
N GLY A 184 -5.50 14.77 -9.94
CA GLY A 184 -4.35 14.73 -9.02
C GLY A 184 -3.23 15.73 -9.36
N SER A 185 -2.29 15.88 -8.44
CA SER A 185 -1.23 16.89 -8.53
C SER A 185 0.19 16.29 -8.65
N SER A 186 0.37 15.03 -8.23
CA SER A 186 1.65 14.31 -8.33
C SER A 186 1.48 12.79 -8.13
N PRO A 187 1.40 11.97 -9.20
CA PRO A 187 1.37 12.40 -10.59
C PRO A 187 0.12 13.20 -10.93
N VAL A 188 0.20 14.01 -11.98
CA VAL A 188 -1.01 14.42 -12.70
C VAL A 188 -1.41 13.27 -13.60
N GLN A 189 -2.52 12.62 -13.27
CA GLN A 189 -3.03 11.46 -14.01
C GLN A 189 -3.81 11.95 -15.23
N LEU A 190 -3.41 11.49 -16.40
CA LEU A 190 -3.98 11.82 -17.69
C LEU A 190 -4.60 10.56 -18.28
N ARG A 191 -5.89 10.61 -18.63
CA ARG A 191 -6.59 9.48 -19.25
C ARG A 191 -7.39 9.99 -20.44
N ALA A 192 -7.31 9.31 -21.58
CA ALA A 192 -8.14 9.63 -22.73
C ALA A 192 -8.73 8.36 -23.34
N ARG A 193 -9.95 8.47 -23.86
CA ARG A 193 -10.61 7.41 -24.62
C ARG A 193 -11.45 7.97 -25.74
N ILE A 194 -11.65 7.18 -26.77
CA ILE A 194 -12.43 7.53 -27.95
C ILE A 194 -13.17 6.30 -28.48
N TRP A 195 -14.41 6.51 -28.94
CA TRP A 195 -15.22 5.45 -29.53
C TRP A 195 -16.21 6.02 -30.54
N THR A 196 -16.63 5.21 -31.51
CA THR A 196 -17.66 5.62 -32.46
C THR A 196 -19.01 5.77 -31.76
N GLN A 197 -19.78 6.79 -32.14
CA GLN A 197 -21.10 7.03 -31.58
C GLN A 197 -22.02 5.83 -31.84
N GLY A 198 -22.76 5.41 -30.81
CA GLY A 198 -23.57 4.18 -30.83
C GLY A 198 -22.82 2.91 -30.40
N SER A 199 -21.48 2.94 -30.31
CA SER A 199 -20.70 1.84 -29.74
C SER A 199 -20.62 1.89 -28.22
N THR A 200 -20.36 0.75 -27.59
CA THR A 200 -20.12 0.66 -26.15
C THR A 200 -18.92 1.52 -25.75
N LYS A 201 -19.10 2.34 -24.71
CA LYS A 201 -18.05 3.18 -24.13
C LYS A 201 -16.90 2.30 -23.63
N PRO A 202 -15.67 2.45 -24.14
CA PRO A 202 -14.55 1.62 -23.75
C PRO A 202 -13.96 2.07 -22.40
N ALA A 203 -13.13 1.21 -21.81
CA ALA A 203 -12.19 1.63 -20.78
C ALA A 203 -11.23 2.73 -21.31
N TRP A 204 -10.50 3.39 -20.41
CA TRP A 204 -9.48 4.36 -20.80
C TRP A 204 -8.41 3.73 -21.71
N GLN A 205 -8.16 4.32 -22.87
CA GLN A 205 -7.30 3.73 -23.91
C GLN A 205 -5.90 4.32 -23.92
N ALA A 206 -5.79 5.65 -23.78
CA ALA A 206 -4.53 6.34 -23.55
C ALA A 206 -4.45 6.72 -22.07
N VAL A 207 -3.36 6.29 -21.43
CA VAL A 207 -3.17 6.38 -19.98
C VAL A 207 -1.74 6.84 -19.74
N TYR A 208 -1.55 7.95 -19.02
CA TYR A 208 -0.25 8.50 -18.68
C TYR A 208 -0.29 9.20 -17.33
N ASP A 209 0.73 8.98 -16.50
CA ASP A 209 0.87 9.64 -15.19
C ASP A 209 2.07 10.59 -15.27
N ASP A 210 1.80 11.90 -15.34
CA ASP A 210 2.85 12.90 -15.46
C ASP A 210 3.44 13.23 -14.08
N THR A 211 4.58 12.60 -13.80
CA THR A 211 5.41 12.83 -12.61
C THR A 211 6.52 13.86 -12.85
N SER A 212 6.66 14.38 -14.07
CA SER A 212 7.80 15.23 -14.43
C SER A 212 7.79 16.56 -13.67
N ALA A 213 8.96 17.22 -13.62
CA ALA A 213 9.08 18.54 -13.01
C ALA A 213 8.27 19.62 -13.78
N GLN A 214 7.99 19.38 -15.06
CA GLN A 214 7.21 20.27 -15.93
C GLN A 214 5.70 20.00 -15.85
N ARG A 215 5.25 19.03 -15.04
CA ARG A 215 3.83 18.70 -14.90
C ARG A 215 3.01 19.92 -14.49
N ILE A 216 1.80 20.04 -15.02
CA ILE A 216 0.92 21.18 -14.75
C ILE A 216 0.01 20.80 -13.59
N SER A 217 0.42 21.14 -12.36
CA SER A 217 -0.33 20.86 -11.13
C SER A 217 -1.37 21.94 -10.78
N ARG A 218 -1.24 23.15 -11.34
CA ARG A 218 -2.16 24.27 -11.09
C ARG A 218 -3.51 24.07 -11.77
N ALA A 219 -4.56 24.63 -11.18
CA ALA A 219 -5.86 24.76 -11.82
C ALA A 219 -5.74 25.57 -13.12
N GLY A 220 -6.60 25.26 -14.08
CA GLY A 220 -6.72 26.04 -15.30
C GLY A 220 -8.04 25.78 -16.00
N TYR A 221 -8.25 26.47 -17.11
CA TYR A 221 -9.52 26.42 -17.83
C TYR A 221 -9.60 25.27 -18.85
N PRO A 222 -10.80 24.74 -19.11
CA PRO A 222 -11.04 23.87 -20.24
C PRO A 222 -11.00 24.67 -21.56
N ALA A 223 -10.43 24.06 -22.60
CA ALA A 223 -10.46 24.62 -23.95
C ALA A 223 -10.55 23.52 -25.01
N ILE A 224 -11.07 23.88 -26.17
CA ILE A 224 -11.03 23.03 -27.36
C ILE A 224 -10.30 23.78 -28.45
N ALA A 225 -9.26 23.16 -29.00
CA ALA A 225 -8.53 23.69 -30.14
C ALA A 225 -8.63 22.75 -31.35
N SER A 226 -8.50 23.30 -32.55
CA SER A 226 -8.35 22.52 -33.77
C SER A 226 -7.21 23.07 -34.60
N TYR A 227 -6.43 22.18 -35.20
CA TYR A 227 -5.38 22.50 -36.17
C TYR A 227 -5.59 21.70 -37.44
N LEU A 228 -5.48 22.35 -38.60
CA LEU A 228 -5.51 21.71 -39.90
C LEU A 228 -4.10 21.65 -40.49
N SER A 229 -3.62 20.45 -40.81
CA SER A 229 -2.30 20.29 -41.42
C SER A 229 -2.19 21.05 -42.74
N GLY A 230 -1.08 21.77 -42.95
CA GLY A 230 -0.81 22.51 -44.20
C GLY A 230 -0.77 21.66 -45.47
N SER A 231 -0.66 20.34 -45.35
CA SER A 231 -0.75 19.39 -46.47
C SER A 231 -2.19 19.00 -46.84
N SER A 232 -3.19 19.52 -46.12
CA SER A 232 -4.60 19.15 -46.27
C SER A 232 -5.40 20.31 -46.86
N PRO A 233 -6.42 20.06 -47.70
CA PRO A 233 -7.32 21.11 -48.18
C PRO A 233 -8.14 21.69 -47.04
N SER A 234 -8.74 22.86 -47.27
CA SER A 234 -9.68 23.49 -46.33
C SER A 234 -10.73 22.49 -45.85
N SER A 235 -10.97 22.47 -44.54
CA SER A 235 -11.80 21.45 -43.91
C SER A 235 -12.53 22.02 -42.69
N THR A 236 -13.73 21.49 -42.47
CA THR A 236 -14.56 21.79 -41.30
C THR A 236 -14.59 20.58 -40.37
N VAL A 237 -14.26 20.80 -39.10
CA VAL A 237 -14.54 19.84 -38.03
C VAL A 237 -15.74 20.32 -37.23
N ARG A 238 -16.60 19.38 -36.89
CA ARG A 238 -17.83 19.57 -36.13
C ARG A 238 -17.68 19.01 -34.74
N LEU A 239 -18.31 19.68 -33.78
CA LEU A 239 -18.34 19.30 -32.39
C LEU A 239 -19.74 19.43 -31.82
N ASP A 240 -20.09 18.53 -30.93
CA ASP A 240 -21.38 18.49 -30.26
C ASP A 240 -21.21 17.90 -28.85
N ASP A 241 -22.21 18.06 -27.99
CA ASP A 241 -22.25 17.50 -26.63
C ASP A 241 -20.97 17.75 -25.81
N VAL A 242 -20.51 19.00 -25.75
CA VAL A 242 -19.34 19.35 -24.95
C VAL A 242 -19.73 19.41 -23.48
N GLY A 243 -19.05 18.64 -22.64
CA GLY A 243 -19.29 18.60 -21.21
C GLY A 243 -18.00 18.67 -20.41
N VAL A 244 -18.00 19.47 -19.35
CA VAL A 244 -16.96 19.47 -18.32
C VAL A 244 -17.62 19.09 -17.01
N SER A 245 -17.15 18.01 -16.41
CA SER A 245 -17.62 17.56 -15.11
C SER A 245 -16.46 17.29 -14.17
N ASP A 246 -16.75 17.13 -12.89
CA ASP A 246 -15.84 16.40 -12.02
C ASP A 246 -15.53 15.04 -12.64
N PRO A 247 -14.32 14.51 -12.44
CA PRO A 247 -14.10 13.09 -12.64
C PRO A 247 -15.15 12.33 -11.85
N ALA A 248 -15.74 11.30 -12.46
CA ALA A 248 -16.66 10.45 -11.72
C ALA A 248 -15.99 10.07 -10.41
N SER A 249 -16.57 10.50 -9.29
CA SER A 249 -16.12 9.98 -8.02
C SER A 249 -16.22 8.47 -8.18
N THR A 250 -15.10 7.77 -8.10
CA THR A 250 -15.17 6.48 -7.45
C THR A 250 -15.52 6.82 -6.01
N SER A 251 -16.79 7.16 -5.76
CA SER A 251 -17.41 6.69 -4.54
C SER A 251 -16.97 5.24 -4.49
N PRO A 252 -16.27 4.79 -3.45
CA PRO A 252 -16.19 3.35 -3.24
C PRO A 252 -17.62 2.84 -3.43
N ALA A 253 -17.77 1.72 -4.14
CA ALA A 253 -19.02 0.96 -4.10
C ALA A 253 -19.54 1.04 -2.66
N PRO A 254 -20.85 1.30 -2.40
CA PRO A 254 -21.35 1.50 -1.05
C PRO A 254 -20.73 0.42 -0.19
N THR A 255 -19.81 0.82 0.69
CA THR A 255 -19.25 -0.12 1.65
C THR A 255 -20.48 -0.64 2.36
N PRO A 256 -20.73 -1.96 2.34
CA PRO A 256 -21.85 -2.50 3.10
C PRO A 256 -21.79 -1.87 4.49
N THR A 257 -22.94 -1.43 5.00
CA THR A 257 -23.12 -1.12 6.42
C THR A 257 -22.25 -2.10 7.19
N PRO A 258 -21.31 -1.64 8.06
CA PRO A 258 -20.27 -2.50 8.60
C PRO A 258 -20.93 -3.79 9.06
N PRO A 259 -20.66 -4.93 8.41
CA PRO A 259 -21.08 -6.18 8.99
C PRO A 259 -20.40 -6.22 10.35
N SER A 260 -21.13 -6.71 11.35
CA SER A 260 -20.55 -7.19 12.60
C SER A 260 -19.20 -7.83 12.29
N SER A 261 -18.14 -7.31 12.90
CA SER A 261 -16.78 -7.80 12.72
C SER A 261 -16.71 -9.27 13.11
N SER A 262 -16.69 -10.14 12.11
CA SER A 262 -16.20 -11.52 12.25
C SER A 262 -15.72 -12.19 10.95
N ASP A 263 -15.66 -11.55 9.78
CA ASP A 263 -15.36 -12.27 8.51
C ASP A 263 -14.60 -11.49 7.39
N LYS A 264 -13.85 -10.40 7.68
CA LYS A 264 -12.93 -9.86 6.64
C LYS A 264 -11.65 -10.71 6.66
N ALA A 265 -11.48 -11.60 5.67
CA ALA A 265 -10.27 -12.41 5.58
C ALA A 265 -9.03 -11.53 5.33
N VAL A 266 -8.08 -11.51 6.27
CA VAL A 266 -6.80 -10.77 6.20
C VAL A 266 -5.65 -11.75 5.94
N GLY A 267 -4.62 -11.28 5.24
CA GLY A 267 -3.50 -12.11 4.81
C GLY A 267 -3.80 -12.93 3.56
N SER A 268 -2.80 -13.69 3.13
CA SER A 268 -2.95 -14.61 2.01
C SER A 268 -4.05 -15.62 2.30
N ALA A 269 -4.87 -15.93 1.30
CA ALA A 269 -5.64 -17.15 1.33
C ALA A 269 -4.70 -18.37 1.60
N PRO A 270 -5.17 -19.42 2.29
CA PRO A 270 -4.35 -20.61 2.49
C PRO A 270 -3.83 -21.15 1.15
N VAL A 271 -2.54 -21.49 1.08
CA VAL A 271 -1.91 -21.95 -0.17
C VAL A 271 -2.66 -23.17 -0.71
N GLY A 272 -3.09 -23.09 -1.97
CA GLY A 272 -3.91 -24.12 -2.62
C GLY A 272 -5.42 -23.91 -2.53
N THR A 273 -5.90 -22.78 -1.99
CA THR A 273 -7.36 -22.48 -1.95
C THR A 273 -7.80 -21.42 -2.96
N THR A 274 -6.85 -20.69 -3.58
CA THR A 274 -7.17 -19.66 -4.57
C THR A 274 -7.66 -20.26 -5.89
N THR A 275 -8.63 -19.60 -6.54
CA THR A 275 -9.26 -20.06 -7.79
C THR A 275 -9.08 -19.05 -8.93
N TYR A 276 -7.84 -18.71 -9.26
CA TYR A 276 -7.55 -17.76 -10.34
C TYR A 276 -7.90 -18.32 -11.72
N PRO A 277 -8.69 -17.62 -12.55
CA PRO A 277 -9.00 -18.09 -13.90
C PRO A 277 -7.74 -18.42 -14.70
N VAL A 278 -7.78 -19.52 -15.46
CA VAL A 278 -6.70 -19.95 -16.35
C VAL A 278 -6.95 -19.37 -17.75
N PRO A 279 -6.12 -18.42 -18.24
CA PRO A 279 -6.32 -17.87 -19.58
C PRO A 279 -6.12 -18.91 -20.68
N ALA A 280 -6.81 -18.74 -21.81
CA ALA A 280 -6.73 -19.68 -22.95
C ALA A 280 -5.32 -19.88 -23.52
N ARG A 281 -4.42 -18.90 -23.34
CA ARG A 281 -3.02 -18.93 -23.79
C ARG A 281 -2.02 -19.07 -22.62
N ALA A 282 -2.46 -19.66 -21.51
CA ALA A 282 -1.60 -19.90 -20.36
C ALA A 282 -0.45 -20.85 -20.70
N ILE A 283 0.71 -20.58 -20.11
CA ILE A 283 1.88 -21.46 -20.13
C ILE A 283 1.86 -22.28 -18.84
N PHE A 284 1.79 -23.60 -18.94
CA PHE A 284 1.71 -24.49 -17.79
C PHE A 284 3.09 -25.00 -17.37
N VAL A 285 3.29 -25.09 -16.06
CA VAL A 285 4.53 -25.55 -15.45
C VAL A 285 4.23 -26.58 -14.38
N ALA A 286 4.98 -27.67 -14.33
CA ALA A 286 4.98 -28.63 -13.23
C ALA A 286 6.38 -28.73 -12.62
N PRO A 287 6.53 -29.00 -11.31
CA PRO A 287 7.82 -29.00 -10.62
C PRO A 287 8.62 -30.28 -10.91
N LYS A 288 9.04 -30.48 -12.16
CA LYS A 288 9.82 -31.67 -12.59
C LYS A 288 11.33 -31.47 -12.42
N GLY A 289 11.79 -30.23 -12.26
CA GLY A 289 13.21 -29.88 -12.22
C GLY A 289 13.92 -29.97 -13.57
N THR A 290 13.16 -29.99 -14.69
CA THR A 290 13.72 -30.12 -16.05
C THR A 290 13.47 -28.87 -16.90
N GLN A 291 14.36 -28.61 -17.86
CA GLN A 291 14.21 -27.56 -18.87
C GLN A 291 13.55 -28.12 -20.15
N THR A 292 12.55 -28.98 -19.98
CA THR A 292 11.84 -29.70 -21.06
C THR A 292 10.33 -29.49 -20.98
N GLY A 293 9.61 -29.98 -21.98
CA GLY A 293 8.17 -29.79 -22.17
C GLY A 293 7.85 -28.69 -23.19
N SER A 294 6.60 -28.60 -23.61
CA SER A 294 6.10 -27.61 -24.59
C SER A 294 5.37 -26.43 -23.94
N GLY A 295 5.09 -26.49 -22.64
CA GLY A 295 4.37 -25.45 -21.90
C GLY A 295 2.85 -25.53 -22.04
N THR A 296 2.32 -26.59 -22.65
CA THR A 296 0.88 -26.86 -22.76
C THR A 296 0.35 -27.55 -21.51
N ALA A 297 -0.97 -27.59 -21.31
CA ALA A 297 -1.55 -28.29 -20.16
C ALA A 297 -1.23 -29.79 -20.13
N GLY A 298 -1.18 -30.44 -21.31
CA GLY A 298 -0.85 -31.87 -21.45
C GLY A 298 0.65 -32.17 -21.40
N ASP A 299 1.50 -31.18 -21.67
CA ASP A 299 2.95 -31.29 -21.61
C ASP A 299 3.56 -29.99 -21.02
N PRO A 300 3.40 -29.79 -19.69
CA PRO A 300 3.85 -28.58 -19.03
C PRO A 300 5.38 -28.52 -18.96
N TYR A 301 5.91 -27.30 -18.97
CA TYR A 301 7.33 -27.08 -18.70
C TYR A 301 7.73 -27.64 -17.33
N GLY A 302 8.94 -28.16 -17.22
CA GLY A 302 9.44 -28.78 -15.99
C GLY A 302 9.99 -27.82 -14.91
N SER A 303 10.06 -26.52 -15.19
CA SER A 303 10.65 -25.49 -14.31
C SER A 303 10.00 -24.14 -14.56
N ALA A 304 9.76 -23.37 -13.49
CA ALA A 304 9.24 -22.01 -13.56
C ALA A 304 10.27 -21.05 -14.17
N ALA A 305 11.56 -21.19 -13.82
CA ALA A 305 12.64 -20.41 -14.44
C ALA A 305 12.73 -20.66 -15.94
N TYR A 306 12.58 -21.92 -16.37
CA TYR A 306 12.53 -22.26 -17.80
C TYR A 306 11.31 -21.62 -18.47
N ALA A 307 10.13 -21.70 -17.85
CA ALA A 307 8.91 -21.08 -18.36
C ALA A 307 9.07 -19.56 -18.52
N VAL A 308 9.64 -18.86 -17.53
CA VAL A 308 9.92 -17.41 -17.60
C VAL A 308 10.87 -17.07 -18.76
N SER A 309 11.90 -17.90 -19.00
CA SER A 309 12.83 -17.69 -20.11
C SER A 309 12.12 -17.76 -21.47
N LYS A 310 11.16 -18.68 -21.63
CA LYS A 310 10.42 -18.93 -22.88
C LYS A 310 9.21 -18.04 -23.06
N ALA A 311 8.55 -17.62 -21.98
CA ALA A 311 7.30 -16.87 -22.04
C ALA A 311 7.46 -15.52 -22.73
N PRO A 312 6.65 -15.19 -23.75
CA PRO A 312 6.55 -13.83 -24.26
C PRO A 312 6.11 -12.85 -23.18
N SER A 313 6.49 -11.58 -23.29
CA SER A 313 5.93 -10.53 -22.44
C SER A 313 4.41 -10.45 -22.61
N GLY A 314 3.68 -10.19 -21.52
CA GLY A 314 2.21 -10.24 -21.43
C GLY A 314 1.63 -11.63 -21.13
N SER A 315 2.47 -12.67 -20.99
CA SER A 315 1.98 -14.04 -20.76
C SER A 315 1.53 -14.29 -19.33
N THR A 316 0.65 -15.27 -19.17
CA THR A 316 0.33 -15.88 -17.87
C THR A 316 0.99 -17.25 -17.76
N ILE A 317 1.80 -17.45 -16.73
CA ILE A 317 2.39 -18.71 -16.34
C ILE A 317 1.55 -19.30 -15.20
N VAL A 318 1.04 -20.52 -15.40
CA VAL A 318 0.21 -21.23 -14.44
C VAL A 318 1.00 -22.40 -13.87
N LEU A 319 1.26 -22.34 -12.57
CA LEU A 319 2.02 -23.32 -11.80
C LEU A 319 1.10 -24.43 -11.30
N ARG A 320 1.43 -25.68 -11.64
CA ARG A 320 0.77 -26.86 -11.08
C ARG A 320 1.27 -27.13 -9.66
N GLY A 321 0.44 -27.79 -8.86
CA GLY A 321 0.70 -28.08 -7.46
C GLY A 321 1.99 -28.87 -7.24
N GLY A 322 2.66 -28.56 -6.14
CA GLY A 322 3.90 -29.21 -5.70
C GLY A 322 4.99 -28.22 -5.28
N THR A 323 6.19 -28.76 -5.11
CA THR A 323 7.35 -28.04 -4.55
C THR A 323 8.39 -27.75 -5.64
N TYR A 324 8.60 -26.48 -5.92
CA TYR A 324 9.58 -25.95 -6.86
C TYR A 324 10.85 -25.58 -6.10
N ARG A 325 11.96 -26.28 -6.37
CA ARG A 325 13.26 -26.02 -5.74
C ARG A 325 14.19 -25.30 -6.70
N GLU A 326 13.90 -24.03 -6.97
CA GLU A 326 14.60 -23.24 -7.98
C GLU A 326 14.68 -21.74 -7.65
N TYR A 327 15.46 -21.03 -8.45
CA TYR A 327 15.53 -19.56 -8.49
C TYR A 327 14.92 -19.06 -9.80
N VAL A 328 14.03 -18.08 -9.71
CA VAL A 328 13.32 -17.49 -10.85
C VAL A 328 13.73 -16.03 -11.05
N TYR A 329 14.24 -15.74 -12.25
CA TYR A 329 14.56 -14.37 -12.67
C TYR A 329 13.58 -13.88 -13.74
N VAL A 330 12.78 -12.88 -13.41
CA VAL A 330 11.90 -12.19 -14.36
C VAL A 330 12.64 -10.97 -14.91
N GLY A 331 13.21 -11.09 -16.11
CA GLY A 331 14.05 -10.04 -16.69
C GLY A 331 13.30 -8.79 -17.16
N TYR A 332 14.04 -7.70 -17.36
CA TYR A 332 13.53 -6.36 -17.73
C TYR A 332 12.58 -6.30 -18.93
N ASN A 333 12.67 -7.25 -19.85
CA ASN A 333 11.84 -7.32 -21.06
C ASN A 333 10.57 -8.17 -20.89
N LYS A 334 10.25 -8.59 -19.67
CA LYS A 334 9.10 -9.46 -19.37
C LYS A 334 8.08 -8.73 -18.51
N ALA A 335 6.82 -8.69 -18.92
CA ALA A 335 5.69 -8.37 -18.06
C ALA A 335 4.88 -9.66 -17.90
N LEU A 336 4.87 -10.27 -16.72
CA LEU A 336 4.28 -11.62 -16.56
C LEU A 336 3.24 -11.65 -15.44
N THR A 337 2.20 -12.45 -15.62
CA THR A 337 1.43 -12.96 -14.49
C THR A 337 1.93 -14.37 -14.19
N ILE A 338 2.38 -14.63 -12.97
CA ILE A 338 2.73 -15.97 -12.50
C ILE A 338 1.74 -16.32 -11.39
N GLN A 339 0.98 -17.39 -11.57
CA GLN A 339 -0.10 -17.77 -10.66
C GLN A 339 -0.15 -19.26 -10.39
N ALA A 340 -0.66 -19.66 -9.23
CA ALA A 340 -1.04 -21.05 -8.99
C ALA A 340 -2.22 -21.47 -9.88
N TYR A 341 -2.27 -22.75 -10.24
CA TYR A 341 -3.44 -23.38 -10.84
C TYR A 341 -4.60 -23.38 -9.82
N PRO A 342 -5.87 -23.16 -10.23
CA PRO A 342 -7.01 -23.18 -9.34
C PRO A 342 -7.04 -24.37 -8.37
N GLY A 343 -7.04 -24.09 -7.07
CA GLY A 343 -7.15 -25.13 -6.04
C GLY A 343 -5.91 -26.00 -5.84
N GLU A 344 -4.76 -25.68 -6.44
CA GLU A 344 -3.53 -26.46 -6.29
C GLU A 344 -2.52 -25.73 -5.41
N ALA A 345 -1.96 -26.44 -4.42
CA ALA A 345 -0.96 -25.88 -3.51
C ALA A 345 0.43 -25.83 -4.18
N VAL A 346 0.99 -24.63 -4.31
CA VAL A 346 2.29 -24.38 -4.95
C VAL A 346 3.25 -23.75 -3.95
N TRP A 347 4.44 -24.33 -3.81
CA TRP A 347 5.51 -23.83 -2.95
C TRP A 347 6.82 -23.71 -3.71
N PHE A 348 7.47 -22.56 -3.63
CA PHE A 348 8.89 -22.43 -3.90
C PHE A 348 9.66 -22.67 -2.61
N ASP A 349 10.52 -23.67 -2.59
CA ASP A 349 11.22 -24.12 -1.39
C ASP A 349 12.73 -24.12 -1.62
N GLY A 350 13.44 -23.28 -0.85
CA GLY A 350 14.88 -23.13 -0.94
C GLY A 350 15.68 -24.26 -0.30
N SER A 351 15.01 -25.19 0.38
CA SER A 351 15.65 -26.35 1.02
C SER A 351 15.83 -27.53 0.07
N SER A 352 16.49 -28.58 0.55
CA SER A 352 16.53 -29.90 -0.07
C SER A 352 16.43 -31.01 0.99
N PRO A 353 15.83 -32.17 0.68
CA PRO A 353 15.77 -33.29 1.61
C PRO A 353 17.17 -33.82 1.93
N VAL A 354 17.47 -34.00 3.22
CA VAL A 354 18.76 -34.52 3.67
C VAL A 354 18.61 -35.95 4.16
N THR A 355 19.23 -36.90 3.45
CA THR A 355 19.23 -38.33 3.76
C THR A 355 20.66 -38.85 3.99
N GLY A 356 20.79 -40.08 4.49
CA GLY A 356 22.10 -40.70 4.72
C GLY A 356 22.79 -40.23 6.01
N TRP A 357 22.00 -40.03 7.07
CA TRP A 357 22.49 -39.70 8.40
C TRP A 357 23.17 -40.89 9.06
N VAL A 358 24.34 -40.67 9.66
CA VAL A 358 25.07 -41.67 10.44
C VAL A 358 25.17 -41.20 11.88
N LYS A 359 24.76 -42.05 12.83
CA LYS A 359 24.90 -41.74 14.26
C LYS A 359 26.37 -41.72 14.65
N SER A 360 26.80 -40.68 15.34
CA SER A 360 28.17 -40.52 15.88
C SER A 360 28.08 -39.98 17.30
N GLY A 361 28.28 -40.85 18.29
CA GLY A 361 28.03 -40.51 19.70
C GLY A 361 26.57 -40.08 19.91
N ASN A 362 26.38 -38.86 20.41
CA ASN A 362 25.07 -38.26 20.71
C ASN A 362 24.49 -37.43 19.56
N VAL A 363 25.18 -37.34 18.42
CA VAL A 363 24.75 -36.54 17.26
C VAL A 363 24.59 -37.41 16.03
N TRP A 364 23.93 -36.86 15.01
CA TRP A 364 23.80 -37.47 13.70
C TRP A 364 24.52 -36.63 12.66
N VAL A 365 25.28 -37.29 11.78
CA VAL A 365 26.20 -36.64 10.85
C VAL A 365 25.80 -36.99 9.42
N LYS A 366 25.65 -35.96 8.58
CA LYS A 366 25.62 -36.05 7.12
C LYS A 366 26.98 -35.65 6.58
N ALA A 367 27.74 -36.63 6.08
CA ALA A 367 28.99 -36.36 5.37
C ALA A 367 28.72 -35.82 3.96
N GLY A 368 29.70 -35.12 3.40
CA GLY A 368 29.63 -34.55 2.04
C GLY A 368 28.71 -33.34 1.93
N TRP A 369 28.41 -32.67 3.04
CA TRP A 369 27.67 -31.41 3.02
C TRP A 369 28.61 -30.28 2.60
N THR A 370 28.44 -29.77 1.39
CA THR A 370 29.34 -28.77 0.78
C THR A 370 28.67 -27.43 0.49
N HIS A 371 27.43 -27.23 0.96
CA HIS A 371 26.78 -25.92 0.86
C HIS A 371 27.52 -24.94 1.75
N LYS A 372 27.81 -23.76 1.19
CA LYS A 372 28.46 -22.64 1.86
C LYS A 372 27.79 -21.36 1.39
N PHE A 373 27.45 -20.51 2.35
CA PHE A 373 26.79 -19.24 2.09
C PHE A 373 27.63 -18.08 2.64
N ASP A 374 27.31 -16.87 2.19
CA ASP A 374 27.94 -15.65 2.70
C ASP A 374 27.38 -15.34 4.10
N HIS A 375 28.26 -15.28 5.10
CA HIS A 375 27.90 -14.94 6.49
C HIS A 375 28.05 -13.44 6.78
N THR A 376 28.56 -12.66 5.82
CA THR A 376 28.73 -11.22 6.03
C THR A 376 27.37 -10.52 6.08
N VAL A 377 27.23 -9.61 7.04
CA VAL A 377 25.96 -8.92 7.27
C VAL A 377 26.09 -7.48 6.75
N SER A 378 25.70 -7.27 5.50
CA SER A 378 25.48 -5.94 4.92
C SER A 378 24.50 -6.01 3.74
N PHE A 379 23.78 -4.92 3.50
CA PHE A 379 23.02 -4.70 2.25
C PHE A 379 23.95 -4.40 1.05
N THR A 380 25.25 -4.18 1.28
CA THR A 380 26.24 -3.99 0.23
C THR A 380 27.11 -5.25 0.10
N ALA A 381 27.06 -5.89 -1.06
CA ALA A 381 27.88 -7.07 -1.34
C ALA A 381 29.38 -6.78 -1.12
N GLY A 382 30.06 -7.68 -0.41
CA GLY A 382 31.50 -7.56 -0.10
C GLY A 382 31.83 -6.63 1.08
N LYS A 383 30.84 -6.02 1.73
CA LYS A 383 31.01 -5.25 2.97
C LYS A 383 30.53 -6.07 4.17
N ASP A 384 31.26 -6.00 5.28
CA ASP A 384 30.83 -6.62 6.53
C ASP A 384 30.48 -5.55 7.58
N GLU A 385 29.20 -5.53 7.98
CA GLU A 385 28.68 -4.67 9.04
C GLU A 385 28.13 -5.49 10.23
N THR A 386 28.55 -6.74 10.40
CA THR A 386 28.05 -7.66 11.44
C THR A 386 27.94 -7.01 12.81
N ARG A 387 28.97 -6.29 13.27
CA ARG A 387 28.95 -5.60 14.58
C ARG A 387 27.77 -4.62 14.75
N ARG A 388 27.31 -4.01 13.65
CA ARG A 388 26.20 -3.06 13.63
C ARG A 388 24.84 -3.75 13.72
N PHE A 389 24.70 -4.94 13.13
CA PHE A 389 23.41 -5.64 12.99
C PHE A 389 23.21 -6.78 13.99
N VAL A 390 24.30 -7.40 14.45
CA VAL A 390 24.29 -8.63 15.24
C VAL A 390 24.72 -8.34 16.67
N ASP A 391 24.01 -8.94 17.63
CA ASP A 391 24.32 -8.90 19.05
C ASP A 391 25.30 -10.03 19.44
N GLY A 392 26.15 -9.77 20.44
CA GLY A 392 27.07 -10.79 20.96
C GLY A 392 26.34 -11.99 21.60
N ALA A 393 25.09 -11.82 22.03
CA ALA A 393 24.23 -12.90 22.51
C ALA A 393 23.75 -13.84 21.38
N ASN A 394 23.68 -13.34 20.13
CA ASN A 394 23.22 -14.10 18.96
C ASN A 394 24.24 -14.01 17.82
N PRO A 395 25.48 -14.49 18.00
CA PRO A 395 26.58 -14.25 17.05
C PRO A 395 26.39 -14.91 15.68
N LEU A 396 25.45 -15.87 15.59
CA LEU A 396 25.12 -16.58 14.36
C LEU A 396 23.92 -16.00 13.60
N ALA A 397 23.33 -14.88 14.03
CA ALA A 397 22.14 -14.33 13.37
C ALA A 397 22.35 -14.08 11.86
N GLY A 398 23.57 -13.73 11.45
CA GLY A 398 23.96 -13.52 10.05
C GLY A 398 24.21 -14.79 9.23
N TYR A 399 24.19 -15.98 9.85
CA TYR A 399 24.44 -17.25 9.18
C TYR A 399 23.12 -17.72 8.55
N PRO A 400 23.07 -17.94 7.22
CA PRO A 400 21.81 -18.19 6.54
C PRO A 400 21.44 -19.67 6.45
N ASP A 401 22.31 -20.58 6.92
CA ASP A 401 22.01 -22.00 7.01
C ASP A 401 20.80 -22.26 7.91
N GLN A 402 19.93 -23.18 7.48
CA GLN A 402 18.76 -23.56 8.27
C GLN A 402 18.46 -25.05 8.05
N VAL A 403 17.96 -25.70 9.11
CA VAL A 403 17.59 -27.12 9.11
C VAL A 403 16.25 -27.30 9.80
N TRP A 404 15.42 -28.20 9.26
CA TRP A 404 14.13 -28.58 9.83
C TRP A 404 14.02 -30.09 9.96
N ILE A 405 13.37 -30.55 11.03
CA ILE A 405 12.94 -31.94 11.19
C ILE A 405 11.43 -31.95 11.38
N ASN A 406 10.69 -32.61 10.47
CA ASN A 406 9.23 -32.58 10.40
C ASN A 406 8.69 -31.13 10.47
N ASP A 407 9.26 -30.26 9.64
CA ASP A 407 8.94 -28.82 9.55
C ASP A 407 9.22 -28.01 10.83
N LYS A 408 9.78 -28.61 11.88
CA LYS A 408 10.29 -27.88 13.04
C LYS A 408 11.72 -27.41 12.80
N ARG A 409 11.91 -26.08 12.78
CA ARG A 409 13.21 -25.43 12.68
C ARG A 409 14.14 -25.83 13.83
N LEU A 410 15.41 -26.09 13.52
CA LEU A 410 16.48 -26.29 14.48
C LEU A 410 17.29 -24.99 14.68
N THR A 411 17.91 -24.84 15.84
CA THR A 411 18.79 -23.69 16.15
C THR A 411 20.23 -24.00 15.73
N GLN A 412 20.88 -23.09 15.00
CA GLN A 412 22.29 -23.25 14.65
C GLN A 412 23.18 -22.99 15.88
N VAL A 413 24.22 -23.81 16.07
CA VAL A 413 25.25 -23.61 17.09
C VAL A 413 26.64 -23.46 16.44
N SER A 414 27.61 -22.91 17.18
CA SER A 414 28.90 -22.49 16.62
C SER A 414 29.97 -23.58 16.56
N SER A 415 29.70 -24.75 17.15
CA SER A 415 30.66 -25.86 17.18
C SER A 415 29.97 -27.21 17.21
N ALA A 416 30.69 -28.24 16.76
CA ALA A 416 30.21 -29.63 16.81
C ALA A 416 29.91 -30.11 18.24
N SER A 417 30.67 -29.64 19.24
CA SER A 417 30.47 -30.02 20.65
C SER A 417 29.25 -29.36 21.29
N ALA A 418 28.76 -28.25 20.73
CA ALA A 418 27.54 -27.58 21.18
C ALA A 418 26.26 -28.23 20.65
N VAL A 419 26.37 -29.21 19.73
CA VAL A 419 25.22 -29.86 19.13
C VAL A 419 24.51 -30.74 20.15
N THR A 420 23.29 -30.32 20.49
CA THR A 420 22.34 -31.00 21.39
C THR A 420 20.97 -31.13 20.70
N ALA A 421 20.03 -31.85 21.31
CA ALA A 421 18.67 -31.99 20.77
C ALA A 421 18.05 -30.61 20.45
N GLY A 422 17.47 -30.48 19.26
CA GLY A 422 16.91 -29.21 18.76
C GLY A 422 17.91 -28.29 18.05
N THR A 423 19.19 -28.67 17.95
CA THR A 423 20.23 -27.84 17.33
C THR A 423 20.94 -28.53 16.17
N PHE A 424 21.64 -27.75 15.35
CA PHE A 424 22.47 -28.22 14.26
C PHE A 424 23.77 -27.42 14.12
N TYR A 425 24.77 -28.00 13.47
CA TYR A 425 26.04 -27.36 13.15
C TYR A 425 26.47 -27.67 11.72
N VAL A 426 26.94 -26.65 11.00
CA VAL A 426 27.55 -26.78 9.67
C VAL A 426 29.07 -26.75 9.85
N ASP A 427 29.70 -27.90 9.64
CA ASP A 427 31.15 -28.07 9.64
C ASP A 427 31.68 -27.88 8.21
N GLU A 428 31.91 -26.62 7.81
CA GLU A 428 32.42 -26.29 6.48
C GLU A 428 33.78 -26.95 6.20
N GLY A 429 34.67 -26.99 7.19
CA GLY A 429 36.02 -27.53 7.05
C GLY A 429 36.02 -29.05 6.85
N GLY A 430 35.20 -29.75 7.63
CA GLY A 430 34.99 -31.20 7.51
C GLY A 430 34.02 -31.61 6.40
N LYS A 431 33.29 -30.66 5.80
CA LYS A 431 32.20 -30.89 4.83
C LYS A 431 31.09 -31.78 5.40
N ARG A 432 30.57 -31.41 6.57
CA ARG A 432 29.56 -32.19 7.30
C ARG A 432 28.45 -31.31 7.83
N LEU A 433 27.23 -31.84 7.88
CA LEU A 433 26.11 -31.27 8.62
C LEU A 433 25.81 -32.17 9.82
N LEU A 434 25.70 -31.59 11.00
CA LEU A 434 25.42 -32.30 12.26
C LEU A 434 24.07 -31.86 12.80
N VAL A 435 23.26 -32.80 13.30
CA VAL A 435 22.03 -32.51 14.05
C VAL A 435 22.03 -33.28 15.36
N GLY A 436 21.52 -32.66 16.43
CA GLY A 436 21.43 -33.31 17.74
C GLY A 436 20.12 -34.06 17.98
N SER A 437 19.09 -33.78 17.19
CA SER A 437 17.82 -34.53 17.21
C SER A 437 17.90 -35.76 16.31
N ASP A 438 17.31 -36.88 16.73
CA ASP A 438 17.26 -38.11 15.94
C ASP A 438 16.44 -37.91 14.63
N PRO A 439 17.06 -38.03 13.43
CA PRO A 439 16.40 -37.87 12.14
C PRO A 439 15.76 -39.17 11.62
N THR A 440 15.91 -40.29 12.31
CA THR A 440 15.45 -41.61 11.83
C THR A 440 13.94 -41.61 11.60
N GLY A 441 13.52 -41.98 10.39
CA GLY A 441 12.11 -42.01 10.00
C GLY A 441 11.43 -40.63 9.92
N LYS A 442 12.19 -39.53 10.00
CA LYS A 442 11.67 -38.17 9.94
C LYS A 442 12.08 -37.49 8.64
N ARG A 443 11.28 -36.53 8.20
CA ARG A 443 11.65 -35.65 7.09
C ARG A 443 12.65 -34.62 7.61
N VAL A 444 13.84 -34.60 7.01
CA VAL A 444 14.85 -33.58 7.29
C VAL A 444 15.06 -32.74 6.04
N GLU A 445 14.95 -31.43 6.16
CA GLU A 445 15.23 -30.47 5.09
C GLU A 445 16.33 -29.52 5.57
N ALA A 446 17.19 -29.10 4.66
CA ALA A 446 18.18 -28.06 4.93
C ALA A 446 18.24 -27.08 3.76
N SER A 447 18.42 -25.79 4.05
CA SER A 447 18.50 -24.75 3.01
C SER A 447 19.67 -25.01 2.06
N THR A 448 19.40 -24.90 0.76
CA THR A 448 20.39 -25.13 -0.32
C THR A 448 20.42 -24.02 -1.36
N LEU A 449 19.37 -23.18 -1.42
CA LEU A 449 19.22 -22.04 -2.33
C LEU A 449 19.10 -20.75 -1.52
N THR A 450 19.54 -19.63 -2.11
CA THR A 450 19.61 -18.33 -1.42
C THR A 450 18.53 -17.35 -1.86
N ARG A 451 17.88 -17.54 -3.01
CA ARG A 451 16.88 -16.60 -3.52
C ARG A 451 15.81 -17.31 -4.33
N ALA A 452 14.55 -16.90 -4.15
CA ALA A 452 13.41 -17.47 -4.87
C ALA A 452 13.10 -16.66 -6.13
N PHE A 453 12.93 -15.34 -5.98
CA PHE A 453 12.50 -14.48 -7.07
C PHE A 453 13.31 -13.19 -7.16
N LYS A 454 13.75 -12.88 -8.37
CA LYS A 454 14.26 -11.56 -8.75
C LYS A 454 13.36 -10.98 -9.85
N ILE A 455 12.59 -9.93 -9.54
CA ILE A 455 11.60 -9.35 -10.45
C ILE A 455 12.11 -8.02 -10.97
N GLN A 456 12.59 -8.01 -12.21
CA GLN A 456 13.02 -6.82 -12.94
C GLN A 456 12.11 -6.47 -14.11
N GLY A 457 11.08 -7.28 -14.36
CA GLY A 457 10.07 -7.06 -15.38
C GLY A 457 8.89 -6.21 -14.88
N LYS A 458 8.70 -5.00 -15.43
CA LYS A 458 7.59 -4.11 -15.06
C LYS A 458 6.23 -4.76 -15.35
N HIS A 459 5.19 -4.34 -14.64
CA HIS A 459 3.82 -4.89 -14.75
C HIS A 459 3.73 -6.39 -14.40
N THR A 460 4.66 -6.89 -13.59
CA THR A 460 4.67 -8.31 -13.20
C THR A 460 3.81 -8.52 -11.95
N THR A 461 3.00 -9.58 -11.99
CA THR A 461 2.18 -10.05 -10.87
C THR A 461 2.61 -11.45 -10.45
N LEU A 462 2.88 -11.64 -9.16
CA LEU A 462 2.99 -12.97 -8.54
C LEU A 462 1.78 -13.19 -7.63
N ARG A 463 1.08 -14.33 -7.78
CA ARG A 463 -0.10 -14.58 -6.95
C ARG A 463 -0.45 -16.04 -6.63
N GLY A 464 -0.96 -16.28 -5.43
CA GLY A 464 -1.58 -17.55 -5.03
C GLY A 464 -0.65 -18.67 -4.59
N PHE A 465 0.61 -18.39 -4.29
CA PHE A 465 1.58 -19.42 -3.96
C PHE A 465 2.50 -19.03 -2.80
N GLY A 466 3.20 -20.02 -2.25
CA GLY A 466 4.12 -19.85 -1.13
C GLY A 466 5.59 -19.83 -1.56
N VAL A 467 6.43 -19.18 -0.76
CA VAL A 467 7.90 -19.14 -0.85
C VAL A 467 8.46 -19.40 0.54
N GLU A 468 9.35 -20.38 0.69
CA GLU A 468 9.89 -20.75 1.99
C GLU A 468 11.34 -21.27 1.99
N ARG A 469 11.99 -21.17 3.15
CA ARG A 469 13.24 -21.89 3.49
C ARG A 469 14.45 -21.58 2.59
N TYR A 470 14.58 -20.34 2.13
CA TYR A 470 15.78 -19.88 1.43
C TYR A 470 16.85 -19.39 2.41
N ALA A 471 18.10 -19.79 2.17
CA ALA A 471 19.31 -19.27 2.83
C ALA A 471 19.70 -17.88 2.28
N THR A 472 18.75 -16.94 2.28
CA THR A 472 18.96 -15.59 1.77
C THR A 472 19.99 -14.83 2.58
N THR A 473 21.07 -14.42 1.92
CA THR A 473 22.10 -13.55 2.51
C THR A 473 21.64 -12.10 2.47
N LEU A 474 22.08 -11.27 3.41
CA LEU A 474 21.56 -9.89 3.54
C LEU A 474 21.84 -9.02 2.30
N SER A 475 22.95 -9.27 1.60
CA SER A 475 23.33 -8.55 0.38
C SER A 475 22.39 -8.81 -0.80
N MET A 476 21.56 -9.86 -0.74
CA MET A 476 20.51 -10.12 -1.73
C MET A 476 19.25 -9.29 -1.50
N MET A 477 19.19 -8.55 -0.38
CA MET A 477 18.09 -7.69 0.07
C MET A 477 16.80 -8.44 0.45
N GLY A 478 16.43 -9.53 -0.24
CA GLY A 478 15.26 -10.34 0.08
C GLY A 478 15.17 -11.64 -0.70
N THR A 479 14.38 -12.56 -0.18
CA THR A 479 14.07 -13.86 -0.82
C THR A 479 13.29 -13.65 -2.12
N VAL A 480 12.35 -12.70 -2.07
CA VAL A 480 11.61 -12.16 -3.21
C VAL A 480 11.92 -10.67 -3.33
N THR A 481 12.30 -10.20 -4.50
CA THR A 481 12.56 -8.76 -4.72
C THR A 481 11.74 -8.17 -5.86
N ALA A 482 11.05 -7.07 -5.59
CA ALA A 482 10.36 -6.23 -6.57
C ALA A 482 11.25 -5.03 -6.93
N GLU A 483 12.04 -5.17 -8.00
CA GLU A 483 13.18 -4.28 -8.26
C GLU A 483 12.88 -3.14 -9.25
N VAL A 484 11.68 -3.06 -9.82
CA VAL A 484 11.29 -2.09 -10.86
C VAL A 484 9.86 -1.62 -10.66
N ASP A 485 9.44 -0.59 -11.40
CA ASP A 485 8.09 -0.04 -11.30
C ASP A 485 6.98 -1.07 -11.55
N ASP A 486 5.83 -0.82 -10.91
CA ASP A 486 4.56 -1.51 -11.14
C ASP A 486 4.65 -3.03 -10.95
N ILE A 487 4.85 -3.44 -9.70
CA ILE A 487 4.89 -4.85 -9.30
C ILE A 487 3.75 -5.13 -8.32
N THR A 488 3.04 -6.23 -8.58
CA THR A 488 1.96 -6.72 -7.73
C THR A 488 2.34 -8.06 -7.09
N LEU A 489 2.18 -8.16 -5.76
CA LEU A 489 2.21 -9.42 -5.02
C LEU A 489 0.85 -9.61 -4.36
N GLU A 490 0.17 -10.73 -4.65
CA GLU A 490 -1.21 -10.95 -4.23
C GLU A 490 -1.42 -12.37 -3.70
N ASN A 491 -2.01 -12.55 -2.50
CA ASN A 491 -2.21 -13.89 -1.93
C ASN A 491 -0.93 -14.75 -1.96
N MET A 492 0.15 -14.16 -1.46
CA MET A 492 1.47 -14.78 -1.38
C MET A 492 1.81 -15.07 0.08
N VAL A 493 2.35 -16.26 0.36
CA VAL A 493 2.97 -16.56 1.66
C VAL A 493 4.48 -16.54 1.47
N VAL A 494 5.21 -15.74 2.25
CA VAL A 494 6.68 -15.71 2.23
C VAL A 494 7.18 -15.92 3.65
N ARG A 495 7.74 -17.10 3.90
CA ARG A 495 8.05 -17.52 5.28
C ARG A 495 9.36 -18.24 5.46
N ASP A 496 9.80 -18.30 6.70
CA ASP A 496 10.88 -19.18 7.12
C ASP A 496 12.22 -18.96 6.41
N ASN A 497 12.47 -17.77 5.85
CA ASN A 497 13.72 -17.46 5.15
C ASN A 497 14.80 -16.91 6.09
N ALA A 498 16.06 -17.03 5.71
CA ALA A 498 17.22 -16.68 6.56
C ALA A 498 17.30 -15.22 7.01
N THR A 499 16.95 -14.28 6.15
CA THR A 499 17.04 -12.86 6.47
C THR A 499 15.74 -12.14 6.13
N VAL A 500 15.67 -11.51 4.96
CA VAL A 500 14.51 -10.71 4.56
C VAL A 500 13.56 -11.54 3.67
N GLY A 501 12.27 -11.50 3.97
CA GLY A 501 11.23 -12.13 3.15
C GLY A 501 11.11 -11.43 1.79
N VAL A 502 10.57 -10.20 1.80
CA VAL A 502 10.35 -9.39 0.59
C VAL A 502 11.14 -8.09 0.67
N PHE A 503 11.75 -7.67 -0.44
CA PHE A 503 12.33 -6.34 -0.57
C PHE A 503 11.85 -5.62 -1.84
N ALA A 504 11.54 -4.33 -1.75
CA ALA A 504 11.07 -3.53 -2.89
C ALA A 504 11.79 -2.18 -3.04
N TRP A 505 11.96 -1.74 -4.28
CA TRP A 505 12.38 -0.39 -4.64
C TRP A 505 11.80 0.01 -6.00
N ASN A 506 11.93 1.29 -6.37
CA ASN A 506 11.23 1.92 -7.50
C ASN A 506 9.70 1.96 -7.31
N ASP A 507 8.99 2.67 -8.17
CA ASP A 507 7.65 3.17 -7.84
C ASP A 507 6.53 2.14 -8.04
N PHE A 508 5.32 2.45 -7.60
CA PHE A 508 4.10 1.68 -7.83
C PHE A 508 4.19 0.23 -7.37
N LYS A 509 4.00 0.01 -6.06
CA LYS A 509 4.04 -1.31 -5.45
C LYS A 509 2.69 -1.66 -4.85
N LYS A 510 2.13 -2.81 -5.24
CA LYS A 510 0.84 -3.29 -4.74
C LYS A 510 1.02 -4.63 -4.08
N PHE A 511 1.09 -4.63 -2.75
CA PHE A 511 1.16 -5.83 -1.94
C PHE A 511 -0.17 -5.99 -1.23
N HIS A 512 -0.94 -6.99 -1.64
CA HIS A 512 -2.31 -7.19 -1.21
C HIS A 512 -2.49 -8.62 -0.72
N ARG A 513 -3.05 -8.80 0.48
CA ARG A 513 -3.24 -10.13 1.05
C ARG A 513 -1.96 -10.97 1.03
N VAL A 514 -0.84 -10.38 1.44
CA VAL A 514 0.40 -11.14 1.62
C VAL A 514 0.52 -11.60 3.07
N THR A 515 1.15 -12.74 3.30
CA THR A 515 1.52 -13.21 4.64
C THR A 515 3.04 -13.32 4.69
N LEU A 516 3.68 -12.40 5.40
CA LEU A 516 5.14 -12.33 5.56
C LEU A 516 5.48 -12.72 7.00
N GLN A 517 5.93 -13.96 7.19
CA GLN A 517 6.05 -14.51 8.53
C GLN A 517 7.34 -15.26 8.80
N ASP A 518 7.82 -15.25 10.04
CA ASP A 518 8.92 -16.09 10.50
C ASP A 518 10.22 -15.94 9.66
N ASN A 519 10.45 -14.75 9.08
CA ASN A 519 11.69 -14.45 8.36
C ASN A 519 12.77 -13.97 9.35
N GLY A 520 14.01 -14.34 9.10
CA GLY A 520 15.08 -14.22 10.09
C GLY A 520 15.49 -12.80 10.50
N LEU A 521 15.26 -11.79 9.65
CA LEU A 521 15.61 -10.39 9.91
C LEU A 521 14.41 -9.43 9.76
N LEU A 522 13.69 -9.50 8.64
CA LEU A 522 12.60 -8.57 8.31
C LEU A 522 11.55 -9.24 7.42
N GLY A 523 10.28 -8.94 7.65
CA GLY A 523 9.20 -9.36 6.76
C GLY A 523 9.26 -8.63 5.40
N LEU A 524 9.20 -7.30 5.44
CA LEU A 524 9.22 -6.42 4.27
C LEU A 524 10.21 -5.25 4.43
N GLY A 525 11.17 -5.15 3.51
CA GLY A 525 11.99 -3.96 3.32
C GLY A 525 11.56 -3.15 2.09
N VAL A 526 11.47 -1.84 2.22
CA VAL A 526 11.19 -0.93 1.09
C VAL A 526 12.14 0.25 1.13
N ASN A 527 12.67 0.63 -0.02
CA ASN A 527 13.52 1.81 -0.14
C ASN A 527 13.26 2.54 -1.45
N LYS A 528 13.10 3.86 -1.41
CA LYS A 528 12.94 4.72 -2.60
C LYS A 528 11.78 4.29 -3.48
N VAL A 529 10.58 4.35 -2.91
CA VAL A 529 9.33 4.01 -3.60
C VAL A 529 8.35 5.17 -3.48
N ALA A 530 7.84 5.64 -4.62
CA ALA A 530 6.58 6.37 -4.67
C ALA A 530 5.41 5.40 -4.88
N ASN A 531 4.26 5.65 -4.24
CA ASN A 531 3.02 4.89 -4.45
C ASN A 531 3.14 3.40 -4.02
N LEU A 532 3.34 3.18 -2.72
CA LEU A 532 3.31 1.85 -2.10
C LEU A 532 1.94 1.61 -1.45
N ALA A 533 1.30 0.49 -1.74
CA ALA A 533 0.15 -0.02 -1.00
C ALA A 533 0.46 -1.39 -0.40
N LEU A 534 0.40 -1.50 0.93
CA LEU A 534 0.37 -2.75 1.68
C LEU A 534 -1.01 -2.88 2.34
N THR A 535 -1.82 -3.81 1.83
CA THR A 535 -3.24 -3.88 2.21
C THR A 535 -3.69 -5.28 2.56
N ASP A 536 -4.61 -5.38 3.54
CA ASP A 536 -5.25 -6.63 3.96
C ASP A 536 -4.26 -7.78 4.18
N SER A 537 -3.07 -7.49 4.73
CA SER A 537 -1.93 -8.41 4.84
C SER A 537 -1.58 -8.79 6.28
N ILE A 538 -0.81 -9.87 6.47
CA ILE A 538 -0.28 -10.32 7.75
C ILE A 538 1.24 -10.22 7.74
N ILE A 539 1.81 -9.55 8.75
CA ILE A 539 3.26 -9.43 8.95
C ILE A 539 3.57 -9.84 10.40
N ARG A 540 4.06 -11.07 10.57
CA ARG A 540 4.08 -11.74 11.88
C ARG A 540 5.38 -12.46 12.20
N GLY A 541 5.82 -12.44 13.46
CA GLY A 541 6.87 -13.37 13.92
C GLY A 541 8.23 -13.15 13.27
N ASN A 542 8.46 -12.01 12.62
CA ASN A 542 9.70 -11.76 11.91
C ASN A 542 10.82 -11.32 12.87
N ASN A 543 12.05 -11.38 12.35
CA ASN A 543 13.30 -11.30 13.10
C ASN A 543 13.59 -12.57 13.94
N THR A 544 13.31 -13.77 13.39
CA THR A 544 13.51 -15.04 14.12
C THR A 544 14.97 -15.36 14.46
N GLN A 545 15.94 -14.65 13.88
CA GLN A 545 17.36 -14.76 14.22
C GLN A 545 17.79 -13.74 15.28
N SER A 546 16.86 -12.91 15.78
CA SER A 546 17.09 -11.90 16.82
C SER A 546 18.26 -10.96 16.48
N PHE A 547 18.26 -10.43 15.26
CA PHE A 547 19.10 -9.27 14.92
C PHE A 547 18.75 -8.09 15.83
N LYS A 548 19.71 -7.17 16.00
CA LYS A 548 19.47 -5.93 16.74
C LYS A 548 18.30 -5.17 16.13
N PRO A 549 17.48 -4.46 16.94
CA PRO A 549 16.37 -3.64 16.43
C PRO A 549 16.84 -2.65 15.36
N ALA A 550 17.82 -1.82 15.71
CA ALA A 550 18.52 -0.99 14.74
C ALA A 550 19.67 -1.78 14.07
N PRO A 551 19.88 -1.61 12.75
CA PRO A 551 19.32 -0.53 11.95
C PRO A 551 18.00 -0.85 11.22
N VAL A 552 17.42 -2.05 11.27
CA VAL A 552 16.32 -2.40 10.33
C VAL A 552 15.34 -3.50 10.75
N SER A 553 15.66 -4.37 11.70
CA SER A 553 14.92 -5.63 11.89
C SER A 553 13.46 -5.40 12.33
N GLY A 554 12.59 -6.40 12.10
CA GLY A 554 11.19 -6.37 12.55
C GLY A 554 10.19 -6.86 11.51
N GLY A 555 9.00 -6.25 11.49
CA GLY A 555 7.96 -6.55 10.50
C GLY A 555 8.22 -5.85 9.17
N VAL A 556 8.11 -4.53 9.17
CA VAL A 556 8.21 -3.68 7.96
C VAL A 556 9.15 -2.51 8.22
N LYS A 557 10.08 -2.27 7.28
CA LYS A 557 10.86 -1.02 7.24
C LYS A 557 10.77 -0.36 5.87
N ILE A 558 10.41 0.92 5.84
CA ILE A 558 10.23 1.72 4.63
C ILE A 558 11.13 2.96 4.73
N THR A 559 11.95 3.19 3.70
CA THR A 559 12.88 4.32 3.68
C THR A 559 12.79 5.16 2.42
N ASP A 560 12.96 6.48 2.57
CA ASP A 560 13.03 7.47 1.48
C ASP A 560 11.88 7.32 0.46
N SER A 561 10.66 7.12 0.96
CA SER A 561 9.48 6.74 0.16
C SER A 561 8.34 7.74 0.32
N ASN A 562 7.52 7.92 -0.71
CA ASN A 562 6.39 8.84 -0.67
C ASN A 562 5.09 8.22 -1.16
N ASP A 563 3.95 8.73 -0.72
CA ASP A 563 2.63 8.18 -1.06
C ASP A 563 2.55 6.69 -0.67
N VAL A 564 2.54 6.46 0.64
CA VAL A 564 2.61 5.13 1.22
C VAL A 564 1.36 4.84 2.02
N ARG A 565 0.61 3.80 1.62
CA ARG A 565 -0.59 3.33 2.30
C ARG A 565 -0.36 1.96 2.95
N ILE A 566 -0.52 1.90 4.27
CA ILE A 566 -0.52 0.70 5.09
C ILE A 566 -1.92 0.56 5.70
N ASP A 567 -2.78 -0.25 5.08
CA ASP A 567 -4.21 -0.27 5.41
C ASP A 567 -4.79 -1.66 5.64
N GLY A 568 -5.52 -1.85 6.74
CA GLY A 568 -6.26 -3.10 7.00
C GLY A 568 -5.39 -4.32 7.30
N ASN A 569 -4.18 -4.13 7.81
CA ASN A 569 -3.22 -5.23 8.05
C ASN A 569 -3.23 -5.71 9.50
N ILE A 570 -2.76 -6.94 9.71
CA ILE A 570 -2.30 -7.44 11.01
C ILE A 570 -0.78 -7.39 11.04
N VAL A 571 -0.21 -6.69 12.02
CA VAL A 571 1.24 -6.57 12.21
C VAL A 571 1.57 -6.89 13.66
N ASP A 572 2.08 -8.10 13.91
CA ASP A 572 2.24 -8.57 15.28
C ASP A 572 3.40 -9.54 15.54
N ASP A 573 3.75 -9.67 16.83
CA ASP A 573 4.76 -10.63 17.32
C ASP A 573 6.13 -10.52 16.61
N ASN A 574 6.47 -9.35 16.08
CA ASN A 574 7.78 -9.14 15.48
C ASN A 574 8.81 -8.79 16.57
N ASP A 575 9.98 -9.44 16.56
CA ASP A 575 11.08 -9.23 17.53
C ASP A 575 11.85 -7.92 17.25
N SER A 576 11.12 -6.84 16.95
CA SER A 576 11.57 -5.44 16.81
C SER A 576 10.34 -4.56 16.54
N ALA A 577 10.41 -3.61 15.59
CA ALA A 577 9.30 -2.74 15.23
C ALA A 577 8.29 -3.46 14.32
N GLY A 578 7.02 -3.11 14.44
CA GLY A 578 5.96 -3.56 13.53
C GLY A 578 6.10 -2.89 12.17
N VAL A 579 5.88 -1.58 12.12
CA VAL A 579 6.03 -0.75 10.92
C VAL A 579 6.94 0.44 11.21
N TRP A 580 8.06 0.52 10.51
CA TRP A 580 9.07 1.58 10.71
C TRP A 580 9.30 2.36 9.43
N PHE A 581 8.94 3.64 9.44
CA PHE A 581 9.31 4.62 8.44
C PHE A 581 10.60 5.31 8.88
N ASP A 582 11.60 5.35 8.01
CA ASP A 582 12.89 5.95 8.34
C ASP A 582 13.44 6.74 7.16
N ILE A 583 14.02 7.90 7.44
CA ILE A 583 14.59 8.86 6.48
C ILE A 583 13.62 9.27 5.36
N ASN A 584 13.17 10.51 5.41
CA ASN A 584 12.46 11.22 4.33
C ASN A 584 11.18 10.55 3.84
N SER A 585 10.59 9.64 4.61
CA SER A 585 9.30 9.09 4.23
C SER A 585 8.21 10.16 4.37
N ARG A 586 7.31 10.27 3.38
CA ARG A 586 6.27 11.31 3.34
C ARG A 586 4.98 10.87 2.70
N ASP A 587 3.91 11.63 2.91
CA ASP A 587 2.56 11.30 2.43
C ASP A 587 2.17 9.87 2.85
N VAL A 588 2.29 9.61 4.16
CA VAL A 588 2.08 8.29 4.76
C VAL A 588 0.67 8.17 5.30
N GLU A 589 -0.03 7.09 4.99
CA GLU A 589 -1.31 6.71 5.57
C GLU A 589 -1.20 5.34 6.23
N VAL A 590 -1.35 5.28 7.55
CA VAL A 590 -1.42 4.04 8.34
C VAL A 590 -2.83 3.96 8.93
N THR A 591 -3.68 3.14 8.33
CA THR A 591 -5.11 3.11 8.65
C THR A 591 -5.69 1.72 8.90
N SER A 592 -6.68 1.61 9.78
CA SER A 592 -7.49 0.39 9.93
C SER A 592 -6.68 -0.88 10.30
N ASN A 593 -5.47 -0.76 10.84
CA ASN A 593 -4.59 -1.90 11.13
C ASN A 593 -4.80 -2.42 12.56
N THR A 594 -4.53 -3.70 12.77
CA THR A 594 -4.32 -4.29 14.10
C THR A 594 -2.83 -4.52 14.32
N VAL A 595 -2.24 -3.75 15.23
CA VAL A 595 -0.79 -3.73 15.46
C VAL A 595 -0.49 -4.11 16.90
N ALA A 596 0.10 -5.29 17.12
CA ALA A 596 0.15 -5.84 18.47
C ALA A 596 1.43 -6.61 18.80
N ASP A 597 1.82 -6.61 20.08
CA ASP A 597 2.88 -7.47 20.60
C ASP A 597 4.24 -7.33 19.86
N ASN A 598 4.50 -6.19 19.19
CA ASN A 598 5.79 -5.90 18.59
C ASN A 598 6.76 -5.36 19.66
N LYS A 599 7.98 -5.92 19.71
CA LYS A 599 8.89 -5.73 20.85
C LYS A 599 9.32 -4.29 21.09
N THR A 600 9.60 -3.51 20.04
CA THR A 600 10.09 -2.12 20.21
C THR A 600 9.01 -1.08 19.97
N ALA A 601 8.40 -1.07 18.80
CA ALA A 601 7.34 -0.13 18.43
C ALA A 601 6.28 -0.79 17.56
N GLY A 602 5.01 -0.37 17.68
CA GLY A 602 3.96 -0.73 16.75
C GLY A 602 4.16 -0.01 15.43
N VAL A 603 4.01 1.31 15.45
CA VAL A 603 4.34 2.21 14.33
C VAL A 603 5.42 3.20 14.77
N GLN A 604 6.52 3.26 14.02
CA GLN A 604 7.61 4.22 14.21
C GLN A 604 7.75 5.11 12.98
N LEU A 605 7.57 6.43 13.18
CA LEU A 605 7.85 7.48 12.21
C LEU A 605 9.17 8.13 12.61
N GLU A 606 10.24 7.84 11.88
CA GLU A 606 11.57 8.38 12.14
C GLU A 606 12.06 9.22 10.96
N LEU A 607 12.56 10.43 11.24
CA LEU A 607 13.13 11.33 10.21
C LEU A 607 12.19 11.56 9.01
N SER A 608 10.88 11.61 9.25
CA SER A 608 9.82 11.58 8.24
C SER A 608 8.90 12.80 8.35
N GLN A 609 8.00 13.01 7.39
CA GLN A 609 7.06 14.14 7.37
C GLN A 609 5.68 13.69 6.87
N GLN A 610 4.60 14.42 7.14
CA GLN A 610 3.30 14.24 6.45
C GLN A 610 2.74 12.83 6.61
N ALA A 611 2.29 12.49 7.82
CA ALA A 611 1.75 11.17 8.13
C ALA A 611 0.37 11.23 8.78
N ILE A 612 -0.54 10.38 8.34
CA ILE A 612 -1.82 10.07 9.00
C ILE A 612 -1.68 8.69 9.65
N VAL A 613 -1.90 8.61 10.96
CA VAL A 613 -2.04 7.36 11.70
C VAL A 613 -3.43 7.35 12.32
N ALA A 614 -4.37 6.67 11.68
CA ALA A 614 -5.78 6.77 12.08
C ALA A 614 -6.56 5.47 12.02
N ASP A 615 -7.57 5.32 12.87
CA ASP A 615 -8.44 4.12 12.90
C ASP A 615 -7.70 2.79 13.15
N ASN A 616 -6.53 2.82 13.77
CA ASN A 616 -5.80 1.59 14.10
C ASN A 616 -6.14 1.12 15.51
N VAL A 617 -6.02 -0.19 15.72
CA VAL A 617 -6.04 -0.82 17.04
C VAL A 617 -4.61 -1.25 17.39
N PHE A 618 -4.07 -0.65 18.44
CA PHE A 618 -2.77 -0.99 18.98
C PHE A 618 -2.92 -1.76 20.29
N SER A 619 -2.12 -2.81 20.50
CA SER A 619 -2.07 -3.47 21.80
C SER A 619 -0.70 -4.02 22.14
N ARG A 620 -0.18 -3.68 23.32
CA ARG A 620 1.01 -4.33 23.92
C ARG A 620 2.28 -4.28 23.07
N ASN A 621 2.46 -3.24 22.26
CA ASN A 621 3.76 -2.97 21.66
C ASN A 621 4.68 -2.31 22.70
N GLY A 622 6.01 -2.32 22.46
CA GLY A 622 6.96 -1.61 23.31
C GLY A 622 6.61 -0.12 23.45
N ALA A 623 6.43 0.56 22.32
CA ALA A 623 5.65 1.78 22.17
C ALA A 623 4.59 1.57 21.08
N ASP A 624 3.33 1.88 21.31
CA ASP A 624 2.31 1.69 20.27
C ASP A 624 2.56 2.62 19.08
N ILE A 625 2.81 3.91 19.35
CA ILE A 625 3.22 4.91 18.34
C ILE A 625 4.49 5.62 18.80
N HIS A 626 5.49 5.70 17.92
CA HIS A 626 6.73 6.42 18.13
C HIS A 626 6.97 7.45 17.01
N VAL A 627 6.96 8.74 17.35
CA VAL A 627 7.27 9.84 16.43
C VAL A 627 8.62 10.42 16.82
N MET A 628 9.63 10.18 15.99
CA MET A 628 11.02 10.55 16.23
C MET A 628 11.50 11.49 15.12
N ASN A 629 11.93 12.70 15.49
CA ASN A 629 12.46 13.69 14.56
C ASN A 629 11.57 13.83 13.30
N SER A 630 10.25 13.82 13.47
CA SER A 630 9.27 13.78 12.38
C SER A 630 8.14 14.75 12.64
N GLY A 631 7.60 15.38 11.59
CA GLY A 631 6.57 16.40 11.73
C GLY A 631 5.44 16.35 10.71
N ASP A 632 4.44 17.21 10.88
CA ASP A 632 3.16 17.14 10.14
C ASP A 632 2.55 15.74 10.27
N VAL A 633 2.33 15.32 11.52
CA VAL A 633 1.84 13.97 11.86
C VAL A 633 0.48 14.09 12.53
N ARG A 634 -0.50 13.33 12.04
CA ARG A 634 -1.88 13.37 12.51
C ARG A 634 -2.30 12.00 13.00
N ILE A 635 -2.42 11.88 14.32
CA ILE A 635 -2.80 10.67 15.04
C ILE A 635 -4.25 10.80 15.48
N TRP A 636 -5.17 10.14 14.76
CA TRP A 636 -6.61 10.34 14.95
C TRP A 636 -7.36 9.05 15.17
N ASN A 637 -8.31 9.03 16.12
CA ASN A 637 -9.29 7.95 16.20
C ASN A 637 -8.67 6.54 16.29
N ASN A 638 -7.52 6.38 16.95
CA ASN A 638 -6.95 5.07 17.24
C ASN A 638 -7.45 4.54 18.58
N THR A 639 -7.51 3.22 18.73
CA THR A 639 -7.73 2.55 20.02
C THR A 639 -6.42 1.90 20.47
N ILE A 640 -5.91 2.31 21.63
CA ILE A 640 -4.60 1.88 22.14
C ILE A 640 -4.80 1.18 23.50
N ASP A 641 -4.40 -0.08 23.58
CA ASP A 641 -4.26 -0.84 24.83
C ASP A 641 -2.76 -1.00 25.16
N ALA A 642 -2.22 0.01 25.86
CA ALA A 642 -0.78 0.15 26.01
C ALA A 642 -0.21 -0.87 27.01
N GLY A 643 0.60 -1.80 26.50
CA GLY A 643 1.40 -2.73 27.32
C GLY A 643 2.78 -2.17 27.72
N GLY A 644 3.25 -1.14 27.02
CA GLY A 644 4.49 -0.41 27.30
C GLY A 644 4.24 1.10 27.33
N ARG A 645 4.62 1.82 26.27
CA ARG A 645 4.25 3.22 26.05
C ARG A 645 3.12 3.31 25.03
N ALA A 646 2.13 4.17 25.27
CA ALA A 646 1.10 4.46 24.27
C ALA A 646 1.69 5.31 23.13
N ILE A 647 2.29 6.46 23.48
CA ILE A 647 2.84 7.38 22.49
C ILE A 647 4.19 7.91 22.98
N LEU A 648 5.19 7.82 22.11
CA LEU A 648 6.54 8.33 22.32
C LEU A 648 6.81 9.44 21.29
N PHE A 649 7.12 10.64 21.77
CA PHE A 649 7.67 11.73 20.97
C PHE A 649 9.14 11.89 21.29
N TRP A 650 9.98 11.97 20.27
CA TRP A 650 11.42 12.01 20.44
C TRP A 650 12.06 13.00 19.48
N GLN A 651 12.93 13.86 20.01
CA GLN A 651 13.82 14.70 19.23
C GLN A 651 15.26 14.42 19.65
N ASP A 652 16.13 14.17 18.68
CA ASP A 652 17.58 14.18 18.88
C ASP A 652 18.30 15.25 18.04
N GLU A 653 19.63 15.24 18.01
CA GLU A 653 20.45 16.22 17.30
C GLU A 653 20.34 16.17 15.76
N ARG A 654 19.79 15.09 15.19
CA ARG A 654 19.73 14.91 13.74
C ARG A 654 18.80 15.94 13.10
N ARG A 655 19.28 16.55 12.02
CA ARG A 655 18.53 17.48 11.14
C ARG A 655 18.83 17.13 9.70
N GLN A 656 17.91 17.47 8.80
CA GLN A 656 18.04 17.19 7.38
C GLN A 656 19.36 17.72 6.81
N THR A 657 20.19 16.81 6.33
CA THR A 657 21.51 17.13 5.76
C THR A 657 21.42 17.47 4.28
N ASN A 658 20.41 16.95 3.58
CA ASN A 658 20.17 17.29 2.18
C ASN A 658 19.44 18.65 2.08
N THR A 659 20.15 19.68 1.62
CA THR A 659 19.62 21.04 1.48
C THR A 659 18.33 21.09 0.65
N ALA A 660 18.18 20.25 -0.37
CA ALA A 660 16.97 20.21 -1.21
C ALA A 660 15.73 19.66 -0.49
N LEU A 661 15.93 18.92 0.61
CA LEU A 661 14.85 18.32 1.39
C LEU A 661 14.57 19.05 2.70
N LYS A 662 15.35 20.08 3.07
CA LYS A 662 15.20 20.77 4.37
C LYS A 662 13.80 21.33 4.61
N SER A 663 13.15 21.85 3.59
CA SER A 663 11.78 22.37 3.69
C SER A 663 10.69 21.31 3.50
N VAL A 664 11.07 20.08 3.15
CA VAL A 664 10.14 18.98 2.82
C VAL A 664 10.11 17.94 3.93
N ALA A 665 11.26 17.57 4.47
CA ALA A 665 11.42 16.66 5.60
C ALA A 665 12.58 17.19 6.46
N PRO A 666 12.35 18.17 7.35
CA PRO A 666 13.40 18.85 8.12
C PRO A 666 14.08 17.96 9.18
N TRP A 667 13.47 16.82 9.50
CA TRP A 667 13.82 15.94 10.62
C TRP A 667 13.65 16.63 11.98
N VAL A 668 12.50 17.28 12.15
CA VAL A 668 12.13 18.02 13.35
C VAL A 668 10.80 17.50 13.83
N LEU A 669 10.71 17.20 15.13
CA LEU A 669 9.48 16.95 15.85
C LEU A 669 8.71 18.26 15.96
N ASP A 670 7.72 18.43 15.08
CA ASP A 670 6.85 19.60 15.05
C ASP A 670 5.54 19.27 14.33
N ASP A 671 4.49 20.03 14.59
CA ASP A 671 3.17 19.82 13.97
C ASP A 671 2.62 18.39 14.11
N VAL A 672 2.67 17.85 15.34
CA VAL A 672 2.09 16.55 15.66
C VAL A 672 0.74 16.74 16.35
N VAL A 673 -0.35 16.38 15.68
CA VAL A 673 -1.72 16.50 16.19
C VAL A 673 -2.25 15.13 16.64
N VAL A 674 -2.67 15.02 17.90
CA VAL A 674 -3.22 13.78 18.48
C VAL A 674 -4.65 14.03 18.96
N ARG A 675 -5.66 13.50 18.27
CA ARG A 675 -7.06 13.75 18.61
C ARG A 675 -8.00 12.55 18.54
N ASN A 676 -9.04 12.59 19.37
CA ASN A 676 -10.11 11.59 19.40
C ASN A 676 -9.63 10.14 19.62
N ASN A 677 -8.40 9.91 20.12
CA ASN A 677 -7.90 8.57 20.38
C ASN A 677 -8.45 8.03 21.69
N VAL A 678 -8.61 6.72 21.79
CA VAL A 678 -8.82 6.00 23.06
C VAL A 678 -7.47 5.44 23.48
N ILE A 679 -6.99 5.86 24.65
CA ILE A 679 -5.68 5.51 25.19
C ILE A 679 -5.89 4.86 26.55
N SER A 680 -5.90 3.53 26.56
CA SER A 680 -6.03 2.70 27.74
C SER A 680 -4.64 2.29 28.24
N PHE A 681 -4.31 2.62 29.49
CA PHE A 681 -3.09 2.17 30.13
C PHE A 681 -3.35 0.87 30.89
N SER A 682 -2.64 -0.19 30.50
CA SER A 682 -2.66 -1.46 31.22
C SER A 682 -1.81 -1.39 32.50
N THR A 683 -1.91 -2.40 33.37
CA THR A 683 -1.00 -2.55 34.52
C THR A 683 0.46 -2.76 34.10
N GLY A 684 0.70 -3.19 32.85
CA GLY A 684 2.04 -3.34 32.29
C GLY A 684 2.60 -2.03 31.72
N SER A 685 1.78 -0.99 31.55
CA SER A 685 2.24 0.29 31.01
C SER A 685 3.44 0.84 31.80
N GLY A 686 4.43 1.37 31.07
CA GLY A 686 5.61 1.98 31.66
C GLY A 686 5.26 3.20 32.52
N SER A 687 6.23 3.65 33.34
CA SER A 687 6.07 4.80 34.25
C SER A 687 5.74 6.13 33.56
N CYS A 688 5.87 6.21 32.25
CA CYS A 688 5.56 7.37 31.41
C CYS A 688 4.87 6.87 30.13
N PRO A 689 3.56 6.53 30.18
CA PRO A 689 2.90 5.88 29.06
C PRO A 689 2.78 6.82 27.84
N VAL A 690 2.61 8.12 28.07
CA VAL A 690 2.90 9.16 27.09
C VAL A 690 4.24 9.77 27.46
N LEU A 691 5.18 9.83 26.53
CA LEU A 691 6.51 10.35 26.78
C LEU A 691 6.96 11.29 25.67
N ALA A 692 7.35 12.51 26.01
CA ALA A 692 8.11 13.41 25.14
C ALA A 692 9.55 13.54 25.66
N GLN A 693 10.52 13.23 24.79
CA GLN A 693 11.95 13.31 25.07
C GLN A 693 12.65 14.21 24.07
N ASP A 694 13.62 14.96 24.58
CA ASP A 694 14.55 15.73 23.78
C ASP A 694 15.96 15.52 24.34
N THR A 695 16.81 14.85 23.56
CA THR A 695 18.18 14.53 24.00
C THR A 695 19.06 15.77 24.08
N GLU A 696 18.72 16.84 23.33
CA GLU A 696 19.45 18.10 23.35
C GLU A 696 19.00 19.02 24.50
N ARG A 697 17.92 18.67 25.21
CA ARG A 697 17.39 19.40 26.37
C ARG A 697 17.06 20.88 26.07
N ARG A 698 16.49 21.14 24.89
CA ARG A 698 16.05 22.45 24.40
C ARG A 698 14.52 22.60 24.43
N LEU A 699 13.78 21.56 24.09
CA LEU A 699 12.32 21.58 24.01
C LEU A 699 11.69 21.50 25.41
N ALA A 700 10.59 22.24 25.61
CA ALA A 700 9.85 22.23 26.87
C ALA A 700 8.37 22.56 26.66
N GLY A 701 7.49 21.92 27.41
CA GLY A 701 6.04 22.22 27.40
C GLY A 701 5.46 22.20 25.98
N ALA A 702 4.77 23.28 25.60
CA ALA A 702 4.20 23.44 24.26
C ALA A 702 5.25 23.45 23.12
N GLY A 703 6.51 23.80 23.42
CA GLY A 703 7.59 23.87 22.45
C GLY A 703 8.07 22.52 21.93
N VAL A 704 7.51 21.40 22.41
CA VAL A 704 7.76 20.06 21.85
C VAL A 704 7.13 19.89 20.45
N GLY A 705 6.15 20.72 20.08
CA GLY A 705 5.49 20.62 18.77
C GLY A 705 4.47 19.47 18.67
N ALA A 706 4.02 18.94 19.80
CA ALA A 706 2.95 17.95 19.88
C ALA A 706 1.71 18.53 20.59
N TRP A 707 0.57 18.51 19.89
CA TRP A 707 -0.72 19.01 20.35
C TRP A 707 -1.73 17.87 20.52
N MET A 708 -2.05 17.59 21.76
CA MET A 708 -2.99 16.51 22.13
C MET A 708 -4.29 17.14 22.62
N GLU A 709 -5.44 16.76 22.04
CA GLU A 709 -6.75 17.26 22.46
C GLU A 709 -7.85 16.23 22.20
N ASN A 710 -8.99 16.37 22.87
CA ASN A 710 -10.19 15.54 22.59
C ASN A 710 -9.97 14.02 22.79
N ASN A 711 -8.90 13.61 23.47
CA ASN A 711 -8.55 12.21 23.66
C ASN A 711 -9.26 11.63 24.89
N LEU A 712 -9.48 10.32 24.84
CA LEU A 712 -10.05 9.56 25.93
C LEU A 712 -8.97 8.71 26.58
N TYR A 713 -8.64 9.00 27.83
CA TYR A 713 -7.69 8.24 28.61
C TYR A 713 -8.39 7.29 29.56
N TYR A 714 -7.79 6.13 29.79
CA TYR A 714 -8.14 5.27 30.91
C TYR A 714 -6.89 4.85 31.68
N ARG A 715 -6.99 4.86 33.01
CA ARG A 715 -6.05 4.22 33.92
C ARG A 715 -6.81 3.57 35.06
N ARG A 716 -6.29 2.47 35.62
CA ARG A 716 -7.02 1.75 36.69
C ARG A 716 -7.23 2.61 37.93
N ASP A 717 -6.17 3.26 38.38
CA ASP A 717 -6.13 4.11 39.57
C ASP A 717 -5.03 5.17 39.41
N SER A 718 -4.91 6.10 40.36
CA SER A 718 -3.93 7.20 40.29
C SER A 718 -2.46 6.75 40.32
N SER A 719 -2.18 5.48 40.64
CA SER A 719 -0.84 4.90 40.69
C SER A 719 -0.53 3.94 39.54
N THR A 720 -1.51 3.62 38.69
CA THR A 720 -1.41 2.55 37.69
C THR A 720 -1.82 3.04 36.29
N PRO A 721 -0.90 3.68 35.54
CA PRO A 721 0.41 4.16 35.97
C PRO A 721 0.34 5.49 36.74
N ALA A 722 1.40 5.77 37.52
CA ALA A 722 1.48 6.95 38.40
C ALA A 722 1.52 8.27 37.62
N ASN A 723 2.13 8.28 36.43
CA ASN A 723 2.11 9.43 35.54
C ASN A 723 1.12 9.20 34.39
N LEU A 724 0.42 10.27 34.01
CA LEU A 724 -0.34 10.30 32.77
C LEU A 724 0.60 10.54 31.58
N ALA A 725 1.57 11.43 31.77
CA ALA A 725 2.60 11.73 30.79
C ALA A 725 3.91 12.10 31.49
N CYS A 726 5.01 11.96 30.76
CA CYS A 726 6.28 12.61 31.10
C CYS A 726 6.72 13.43 29.90
N TRP A 727 7.19 14.64 30.15
CA TRP A 727 7.35 15.64 29.08
C TRP A 727 8.70 16.33 29.16
N ALA A 728 9.26 16.69 28.00
CA ALA A 728 10.50 17.45 27.94
C ALA A 728 10.37 18.79 28.70
N ASN A 729 11.43 19.15 29.41
CA ASN A 729 11.50 20.30 30.33
C ASN A 729 12.83 21.05 30.19
N GLY A 730 13.30 21.19 28.94
CA GLY A 730 14.56 21.86 28.63
C GLY A 730 15.73 21.29 29.42
N SER A 731 16.59 22.17 29.95
CA SER A 731 17.78 21.80 30.73
C SER A 731 17.47 21.00 31.99
N SER A 732 16.24 21.07 32.51
CA SER A 732 15.79 20.30 33.67
C SER A 732 15.43 18.85 33.35
N GLY A 733 15.60 18.41 32.09
CA GLY A 733 15.36 17.02 31.67
C GLY A 733 13.90 16.75 31.40
N THR A 734 13.32 15.73 32.05
CA THR A 734 11.93 15.30 31.83
C THR A 734 11.09 15.54 33.08
N LYS A 735 9.94 16.20 32.92
CA LYS A 735 8.97 16.45 33.99
C LYS A 735 7.88 15.37 34.00
N SER A 736 7.60 14.81 35.16
CA SER A 736 6.46 13.89 35.36
C SER A 736 5.16 14.69 35.55
N LEU A 737 4.08 14.26 34.89
CA LEU A 737 2.75 14.88 34.92
C LEU A 737 1.71 13.79 35.23
N LYS A 738 1.05 13.90 36.39
CA LYS A 738 0.21 12.83 36.97
C LYS A 738 -1.27 12.95 36.61
N THR A 739 -1.71 14.13 36.21
CA THR A 739 -3.12 14.47 35.99
C THR A 739 -3.29 15.24 34.68
N LEU A 740 -4.51 15.22 34.12
CA LEU A 740 -4.84 16.04 32.95
C LEU A 740 -4.64 17.54 33.22
N SER A 741 -4.93 18.00 34.45
CA SER A 741 -4.68 19.38 34.85
C SER A 741 -3.20 19.76 34.84
N GLU A 742 -2.32 18.85 35.27
CA GLU A 742 -0.86 19.07 35.19
C GLU A 742 -0.37 19.07 33.74
N VAL A 743 -0.89 18.17 32.90
CA VAL A 743 -0.60 18.17 31.46
C VAL A 743 -1.02 19.49 30.82
N ALA A 744 -2.27 19.91 31.03
CA ALA A 744 -2.79 21.17 30.50
C ALA A 744 -2.02 22.40 30.99
N ALA A 745 -1.68 22.46 32.28
CA ALA A 745 -0.93 23.58 32.84
C ALA A 745 0.50 23.67 32.31
N PHE A 746 1.17 22.54 32.07
CA PHE A 746 2.57 22.53 31.66
C PHE A 746 2.76 22.59 30.14
N THR A 747 1.87 21.94 29.38
CA THR A 747 2.02 21.76 27.92
C THR A 747 1.01 22.58 27.12
N GLY A 748 -0.10 22.98 27.74
CA GLY A 748 -1.25 23.56 27.03
C GLY A 748 -2.20 22.54 26.41
N ASN A 749 -1.86 21.23 26.45
CA ASN A 749 -2.60 20.13 25.83
C ASN A 749 -3.72 19.56 26.71
N ASP A 750 -4.56 18.74 26.08
CA ASP A 750 -5.58 17.87 26.66
C ASP A 750 -6.64 18.60 27.51
N LYS A 751 -6.90 19.87 27.20
CA LYS A 751 -7.93 20.67 27.89
C LYS A 751 -9.33 20.15 27.62
N SER A 752 -9.54 19.54 26.46
CA SER A 752 -10.82 18.98 26.01
C SER A 752 -10.87 17.45 26.13
N SER A 753 -9.83 16.84 26.68
CA SER A 753 -9.70 15.39 26.87
C SER A 753 -10.33 14.94 28.18
N ALA A 754 -10.59 13.65 28.32
CA ALA A 754 -11.16 13.08 29.54
C ALA A 754 -10.38 11.87 30.04
N LEU A 755 -10.33 11.70 31.36
CA LEU A 755 -9.71 10.56 32.03
C LEU A 755 -10.77 9.74 32.75
N TRP A 756 -10.78 8.43 32.48
CA TRP A 756 -11.55 7.44 33.20
C TRP A 756 -10.66 6.70 34.19
N THR A 757 -11.19 6.46 35.39
CA THR A 757 -10.58 5.66 36.45
C THR A 757 -11.53 4.55 36.91
N GLY A 758 -10.98 3.45 37.43
CA GLY A 758 -11.76 2.31 37.89
C GLY A 758 -11.83 1.18 36.85
N SER A 759 -13.02 0.91 36.31
CA SER A 759 -13.26 -0.25 35.43
C SER A 759 -12.74 -0.03 34.00
N PRO A 760 -12.10 -1.03 33.37
CA PRO A 760 -11.57 -0.94 32.01
C PRO A 760 -12.59 -0.47 30.99
N ILE A 761 -12.26 0.56 30.20
CA ILE A 761 -13.15 1.13 29.17
C ILE A 761 -13.13 0.33 27.86
N LEU A 762 -12.17 -0.57 27.70
CA LEU A 762 -12.10 -1.51 26.59
C LEU A 762 -12.69 -2.87 27.01
N THR A 763 -13.33 -3.53 26.05
CA THR A 763 -13.75 -4.93 26.15
C THR A 763 -12.56 -5.86 25.95
N SER A 764 -12.73 -7.17 26.19
CA SER A 764 -11.68 -8.17 25.96
C SER A 764 -11.25 -8.28 24.49
N SER A 765 -12.14 -7.91 23.56
CA SER A 765 -11.86 -7.81 22.13
C SER A 765 -11.41 -6.40 21.73
N LEU A 766 -10.86 -5.61 22.66
CA LEU A 766 -10.32 -4.26 22.44
C LEU A 766 -11.30 -3.23 21.82
N GLY A 767 -12.59 -3.54 21.74
CA GLY A 767 -13.61 -2.56 21.39
C GLY A 767 -13.92 -1.66 22.58
N LEU A 768 -14.18 -0.36 22.34
CA LEU A 768 -14.64 0.56 23.37
C LEU A 768 -16.02 0.13 23.89
N ARG A 769 -16.20 0.07 25.22
CA ARG A 769 -17.52 -0.26 25.80
C ARG A 769 -18.59 0.74 25.33
N SER A 770 -19.80 0.24 25.11
CA SER A 770 -20.90 1.02 24.53
C SER A 770 -21.34 2.21 25.40
N ASP A 771 -21.30 2.09 26.73
CA ASP A 771 -21.61 3.16 27.66
C ASP A 771 -20.60 4.33 27.55
N VAL A 772 -19.32 3.99 27.37
CA VAL A 772 -18.24 4.97 27.19
C VAL A 772 -18.29 5.60 25.81
N LEU A 773 -18.61 4.82 24.77
CA LEU A 773 -18.80 5.34 23.42
C LEU A 773 -19.96 6.34 23.35
N ALA A 774 -21.07 6.07 24.06
CA ALA A 774 -22.23 6.95 24.12
C ALA A 774 -21.98 8.24 24.93
N SER A 775 -21.10 8.18 25.93
CA SER A 775 -20.75 9.32 26.77
C SER A 775 -19.25 9.34 27.08
N PRO A 776 -18.39 9.75 26.14
CA PRO A 776 -16.94 9.65 26.28
C PRO A 776 -16.36 10.60 27.34
N ARG A 777 -17.14 11.58 27.82
CA ARG A 777 -16.72 12.71 28.69
C ARG A 777 -15.73 13.69 28.05
N ALA A 778 -14.96 13.26 27.05
CA ALA A 778 -14.15 14.14 26.22
C ALA A 778 -15.04 14.94 25.25
N SER A 779 -14.68 16.17 24.95
CA SER A 779 -15.35 16.96 23.90
C SER A 779 -14.75 16.54 22.56
N LEU A 780 -15.43 15.70 21.78
CA LEU A 780 -14.88 15.15 20.54
C LEU A 780 -14.81 16.19 19.41
N GLY A 781 -13.68 16.22 18.72
CA GLY A 781 -13.47 17.04 17.52
C GLY A 781 -14.11 16.38 16.29
N GLY A 782 -14.67 17.18 15.38
CA GLY A 782 -15.11 16.67 14.07
C GLY A 782 -13.89 16.32 13.21
N LEU A 783 -13.96 15.20 12.48
CA LEU A 783 -12.88 14.77 11.59
C LEU A 783 -12.61 15.83 10.50
N PRO A 784 -11.34 16.25 10.31
CA PRO A 784 -10.91 17.00 9.13
C PRO A 784 -11.19 16.22 7.84
N SER A 785 -11.36 16.92 6.72
CA SER A 785 -11.78 16.32 5.44
C SER A 785 -10.82 15.27 4.90
N ASP A 786 -9.53 15.48 5.09
CA ASP A 786 -8.47 14.58 4.65
C ASP A 786 -8.36 13.33 5.55
N ILE A 787 -8.48 13.46 6.88
CA ILE A 787 -8.62 12.29 7.78
C ILE A 787 -9.89 11.51 7.43
N ALA A 788 -11.01 12.21 7.25
CA ALA A 788 -12.28 11.58 6.89
C ALA A 788 -12.19 10.84 5.54
N SER A 789 -11.49 11.43 4.56
CA SER A 789 -11.20 10.81 3.27
C SER A 789 -10.35 9.54 3.42
N ALA A 790 -9.27 9.60 4.20
CA ALA A 790 -8.40 8.45 4.45
C ALA A 790 -9.16 7.27 5.10
N LEU A 791 -10.14 7.59 5.96
CA LEU A 791 -10.95 6.60 6.66
C LEU A 791 -12.23 6.18 5.91
N GLY A 792 -12.57 6.82 4.79
CA GLY A 792 -13.83 6.57 4.07
C GLY A 792 -15.09 6.94 4.86
N VAL A 793 -15.01 7.97 5.72
CA VAL A 793 -16.13 8.47 6.53
C VAL A 793 -16.44 9.93 6.18
N ALA A 794 -17.58 10.46 6.66
CA ALA A 794 -17.95 11.85 6.41
C ALA A 794 -17.08 12.83 7.22
N ALA A 795 -16.67 13.94 6.59
CA ALA A 795 -16.02 15.05 7.30
C ALA A 795 -16.93 15.58 8.42
N GLY A 796 -16.33 16.00 9.54
CA GLY A 796 -17.05 16.45 10.73
C GLY A 796 -17.60 15.32 11.61
N THR A 797 -17.49 14.05 11.21
CA THR A 797 -17.85 12.90 12.06
C THR A 797 -17.12 12.97 13.40
N LYS A 798 -17.83 12.69 14.49
CA LYS A 798 -17.29 12.68 15.86
C LYS A 798 -17.41 11.29 16.45
N ARG A 799 -16.28 10.69 16.82
CA ARG A 799 -16.21 9.38 17.49
C ARG A 799 -14.95 9.31 18.33
N ALA A 800 -14.97 8.58 19.44
CA ALA A 800 -13.77 8.24 20.19
C ALA A 800 -13.22 6.89 19.70
N GLY A 801 -11.91 6.85 19.47
CA GLY A 801 -11.19 5.64 19.08
C GLY A 801 -11.55 5.15 17.68
N ALA A 802 -11.14 3.91 17.42
CA ALA A 802 -11.31 3.27 16.13
C ALA A 802 -12.80 3.11 15.75
N PHE A 803 -13.09 3.37 14.48
CA PHE A 803 -14.27 2.94 13.75
C PHE A 803 -14.24 1.45 13.48
N THR A 804 -13.07 0.94 13.07
CA THR A 804 -12.86 -0.45 12.70
C THR A 804 -12.61 -1.29 13.95
N ALA A 805 -13.27 -2.45 14.03
CA ALA A 805 -12.99 -3.42 15.09
C ALA A 805 -11.60 -4.06 14.85
N PRO A 806 -10.91 -4.55 15.90
CA PRO A 806 -9.66 -5.26 15.69
C PRO A 806 -9.87 -6.48 14.81
N LEU A 807 -8.89 -6.76 13.97
CA LEU A 807 -8.86 -7.91 13.08
C LEU A 807 -8.51 -9.17 13.89
N ASP A 808 -9.13 -10.29 13.53
CA ASP A 808 -8.87 -11.57 14.19
C ASP A 808 -7.44 -12.05 13.90
N ARG A 809 -6.66 -12.21 14.97
CA ARG A 809 -5.22 -12.53 14.92
C ARG A 809 -4.93 -14.01 14.81
#